data_AF-A0A963PT85-F1
#
_entry.id   AF-A0A963PT85-F1
#
_cell.length_a   1.000
_cell.length_b   1.000
_cell.length_c   1.000
_cell.angle_alpha   90.00
_cell.angle_beta   90.00
_cell.angle_gamma   90.00
#
_symmetry.space_group_name_H-M   'P 1'
#
loop_
_entity.id
_entity.type
_entity.pdbx_description
1 polymer ?
#
loop_
_entity_poly.entity_id
_entity_poly.type
_entity_poly.pdbx_seq_one_letter_code
_entity_poly.pdbx_strand_id
1 'polypeptide(L)'
;MTRWTRFGGLLVTAALLTACGGGGGGSSSSGDVQTAVRGAAQATGLDRFLLYPNPIVRTDGQYEVGIKAYADAYYEAIDPTNTKDTLAKWKAANNIGVTTGGHVEHSVIIGDQRDLGYGRRMTAHQNPDGSMAFMVENYLVGAYGGYTPLNLEAAIQRVPQWHLGTNAIEFSPGPAAGTGGRPADANFVKFYTFDPVTGERLTTLSLDGRPAKAMPTVCISCHGGRGDPLTPPDAASGKPLFPLVMSSYSQHRGDVAAQLHPFEPASFDFSTIPGFSRAEQEPAIKAINRMVLCSLPLPVGTNKATAPAEDQCRRVATQHEYQGVAATHLKDMYGGPGLPNPSTFTTDTYVEPTWAAAGQSALYLNVQANACRVCHLLRGTGNQSDIDFETFQKFDGYKARIKAHVADRGNMPLAKLIYDKYWSTPSMFQTMGSYLTSDLSGSGFATGFADGAAMPGRPIADPGPARVVRQGATSLSAGMSLYATAFQWTLQGGPVGGAVLANATTANPTFTATQDGTYVVQLVASNASGASSAPASLTIVVDNGLPYAPSALRFADVKAVLQDAAPGSGLCTSCHQPGGDGAVIPPIWYTDYDRSGTGNGATNDAWFYTELRGRINFTDIVASPLLRKPSNNHHNGGLRQGFDDRLAPGAAGRSGYDLVLNWILNGAPYQ
;
A
#
# COMPACT_ATOMS: atom_id res chain seq x y z
N MET A 1 -26.75 -59.82 13.77
CA MET A 1 -25.55 -60.39 14.40
C MET A 1 -24.47 -60.63 13.36
N THR A 2 -23.41 -59.82 13.45
CA THR A 2 -21.97 -60.14 13.21
C THR A 2 -21.53 -60.68 11.83
N ARG A 3 -20.74 -59.92 11.04
CA ARG A 3 -19.26 -59.66 11.12
C ARG A 3 -18.42 -60.93 11.05
N TRP A 4 -17.31 -61.05 10.29
CA TRP A 4 -16.59 -60.33 9.21
C TRP A 4 -15.27 -61.12 9.10
N THR A 5 -14.66 -61.26 7.92
CA THR A 5 -13.22 -61.62 7.81
C THR A 5 -12.57 -60.95 6.59
N ARG A 6 -11.35 -60.48 6.82
CA ARG A 6 -10.44 -59.71 5.94
C ARG A 6 -9.52 -60.61 5.12
N PHE A 7 -8.91 -60.05 4.08
CA PHE A 7 -7.58 -60.40 3.57
C PHE A 7 -6.83 -59.12 3.12
N GLY A 8 -5.49 -59.17 3.12
CA GLY A 8 -4.62 -58.06 2.72
C GLY A 8 -3.33 -58.52 2.01
N GLY A 9 -2.50 -57.54 1.61
CA GLY A 9 -1.09 -57.61 1.14
C GLY A 9 -0.68 -56.27 0.46
N LEU A 10 0.22 -55.42 1.00
CA LEU A 10 1.72 -55.36 0.96
C LEU A 10 2.30 -54.90 -0.42
N LEU A 11 3.03 -53.77 -0.59
CA LEU A 11 4.46 -53.50 -0.25
C LEU A 11 4.92 -52.01 -0.48
N VAL A 12 5.77 -51.47 0.45
CA VAL A 12 7.09 -50.71 0.33
C VAL A 12 7.14 -49.33 -0.42
N THR A 13 7.76 -48.19 0.00
CA THR A 13 9.08 -47.85 0.63
C THR A 13 9.15 -46.43 1.27
N ALA A 14 9.84 -46.31 2.43
CA ALA A 14 10.74 -45.29 3.03
C ALA A 14 10.61 -43.72 2.96
N ALA A 15 10.63 -43.14 4.18
CA ALA A 15 11.38 -41.97 4.73
C ALA A 15 10.95 -40.49 4.49
N LEU A 16 10.46 -39.81 5.56
CA LEU A 16 11.05 -38.59 6.19
C LEU A 16 10.15 -37.93 7.27
N LEU A 17 10.83 -37.40 8.31
CA LEU A 17 10.47 -36.29 9.22
C LEU A 17 9.62 -36.54 10.49
N THR A 18 10.38 -36.81 11.55
CA THR A 18 10.32 -36.29 12.93
C THR A 18 9.26 -35.23 13.26
N ALA A 19 8.42 -35.60 14.22
CA ALA A 19 7.59 -34.73 15.04
C ALA A 19 8.25 -34.48 16.41
N CYS A 20 8.13 -33.24 16.91
CA CYS A 20 8.05 -32.76 18.30
C CYS A 20 7.75 -31.25 18.14
N GLY A 21 6.55 -30.71 18.37
CA GLY A 21 5.73 -30.66 19.61
C GLY A 21 5.75 -29.19 20.08
N GLY A 22 4.71 -28.49 20.54
CA GLY A 22 3.29 -28.66 20.92
C GLY A 22 2.86 -27.26 21.46
N GLY A 23 1.63 -26.86 21.78
CA GLY A 23 0.26 -27.39 21.86
C GLY A 23 -0.64 -26.15 22.15
N GLY A 24 -1.96 -26.20 22.27
CA GLY A 24 -2.95 -27.28 22.23
C GLY A 24 -4.36 -26.65 22.33
N GLY A 25 -5.38 -27.41 21.94
CA GLY A 25 -6.79 -27.05 22.10
C GLY A 25 -7.64 -28.28 21.83
N GLY A 26 -8.33 -28.76 22.87
CA GLY A 26 -9.03 -30.04 22.91
C GLY A 26 -10.21 -30.18 21.94
N SER A 27 -10.53 -31.44 21.64
CA SER A 27 -11.55 -31.89 20.71
C SER A 27 -12.98 -31.58 21.18
N SER A 28 -13.77 -30.92 20.33
CA SER A 28 -15.24 -30.93 20.37
C SER A 28 -15.77 -31.74 19.18
N SER A 29 -16.69 -32.66 19.46
CA SER A 29 -17.21 -33.68 18.53
C SER A 29 -18.58 -33.34 17.93
N SER A 30 -18.91 -32.06 17.74
CA SER A 30 -20.11 -31.63 17.03
C SER A 30 -19.73 -30.91 15.74
N GLY A 31 -19.91 -31.58 14.61
CA GLY A 31 -19.47 -31.12 13.29
C GLY A 31 -20.23 -29.91 12.75
N ASP A 32 -19.78 -28.71 13.13
CA ASP A 32 -19.98 -27.43 12.40
C ASP A 32 -18.91 -26.38 12.83
N VAL A 33 -17.63 -26.78 12.84
CA VAL A 33 -16.49 -25.86 12.95
C VAL A 33 -15.40 -26.33 11.98
N GLN A 34 -15.02 -25.47 11.03
CA GLN A 34 -13.87 -25.70 10.15
C GLN A 34 -12.57 -25.70 10.98
N THR A 35 -12.03 -26.89 11.25
CA THR A 35 -10.75 -27.11 11.95
C THR A 35 -9.52 -26.88 11.07
N ALA A 36 -9.54 -25.85 10.22
CA ALA A 36 -8.30 -25.39 9.62
C ALA A 36 -7.60 -24.48 10.62
N VAL A 37 -6.47 -24.96 11.18
CA VAL A 37 -5.42 -24.04 11.62
C VAL A 37 -5.11 -23.18 10.41
N ARG A 38 -5.55 -21.91 10.42
CA ARG A 38 -5.17 -20.95 9.37
C ARG A 38 -3.68 -20.68 9.52
N GLY A 39 -2.87 -21.54 8.92
CA GLY A 39 -1.57 -21.10 8.43
C GLY A 39 -1.83 -19.89 7.54
N ALA A 40 -1.05 -18.82 7.73
CA ALA A 40 -1.11 -17.66 6.85
C ALA A 40 -0.76 -18.12 5.42
N ALA A 41 -1.77 -18.49 4.63
CA ALA A 41 -1.58 -18.71 3.21
C ALA A 41 -1.18 -17.38 2.59
N GLN A 42 -0.18 -17.39 1.72
CA GLN A 42 0.23 -16.18 1.04
C GLN A 42 -0.92 -15.74 0.12
N ALA A 43 -1.38 -14.49 0.27
CA ALA A 43 -2.31 -13.89 -0.65
C ALA A 43 -1.60 -13.60 -1.98
N THR A 44 -1.61 -14.52 -2.95
CA THR A 44 -1.05 -14.30 -4.30
C THR A 44 -2.13 -13.88 -5.31
N GLY A 45 -1.76 -13.22 -6.40
CA GLY A 45 -2.71 -12.85 -7.47
C GLY A 45 -3.87 -11.98 -6.99
N LEU A 46 -5.10 -12.37 -7.30
CA LEU A 46 -6.34 -11.66 -6.92
C LEU A 46 -6.64 -11.72 -5.41
N ASP A 47 -5.92 -12.52 -4.62
CA ASP A 47 -6.16 -12.59 -3.16
C ASP A 47 -5.51 -11.46 -2.35
N ARG A 48 -4.90 -10.50 -3.07
CA ARG A 48 -4.08 -9.41 -2.54
C ARG A 48 -4.85 -8.16 -2.12
N PHE A 49 -6.20 -8.17 -2.15
CA PHE A 49 -6.99 -7.06 -1.58
C PHE A 49 -6.51 -6.75 -0.15
N LEU A 50 -6.46 -5.47 0.23
CA LEU A 50 -5.89 -5.00 1.51
C LEU A 50 -4.38 -5.25 1.71
N LEU A 51 -3.63 -5.59 0.67
CA LEU A 51 -2.17 -5.43 0.61
C LEU A 51 -1.83 -4.29 -0.35
N TYR A 52 -0.67 -3.65 -0.18
CA TYR A 52 -0.19 -2.68 -1.15
C TYR A 52 -0.20 -3.28 -2.58
N PRO A 53 -0.58 -2.49 -3.60
CA PRO A 53 -0.50 -2.94 -5.00
C PRO A 53 0.92 -3.32 -5.44
N ASN A 54 1.93 -2.71 -4.79
CA ASN A 54 3.35 -2.88 -5.06
C ASN A 54 4.09 -3.30 -3.77
N PRO A 55 3.84 -4.52 -3.26
CA PRO A 55 4.41 -5.00 -2.03
C PRO A 55 5.85 -5.45 -2.29
N ILE A 56 6.65 -5.39 -1.24
CA ILE A 56 8.02 -5.89 -1.27
C ILE A 56 7.96 -7.42 -1.23
N VAL A 57 8.58 -8.05 -2.22
CA VAL A 57 8.66 -9.51 -2.35
C VAL A 57 10.02 -9.97 -1.84
N ARG A 58 10.00 -10.88 -0.88
CA ARG A 58 11.18 -11.53 -0.32
C ARG A 58 11.70 -12.62 -1.24
N THR A 59 12.92 -13.09 -0.99
CA THR A 59 13.56 -14.17 -1.78
C THR A 59 12.82 -15.51 -1.67
N ASP A 60 12.06 -15.72 -0.59
CA ASP A 60 11.18 -16.87 -0.39
C ASP A 60 9.81 -16.73 -1.10
N GLY A 61 9.62 -15.65 -1.87
CA GLY A 61 8.39 -15.34 -2.59
C GLY A 61 7.34 -14.62 -1.75
N GLN A 62 7.49 -14.51 -0.42
CA GLN A 62 6.49 -13.91 0.48
C GLN A 62 6.45 -12.37 0.39
N TYR A 63 5.28 -11.78 0.64
CA TYR A 63 5.17 -10.33 0.78
C TYR A 63 5.59 -9.90 2.18
N GLU A 64 6.60 -9.05 2.29
CA GLU A 64 7.21 -8.70 3.58
C GLU A 64 6.22 -8.01 4.53
N VAL A 65 5.39 -7.12 4.00
CA VAL A 65 4.32 -6.47 4.76
C VAL A 65 3.19 -7.43 5.15
N GLY A 66 3.18 -8.66 4.61
CA GLY A 66 2.15 -9.67 4.87
C GLY A 66 2.53 -10.73 5.90
N ILE A 67 3.79 -10.81 6.34
CA ILE A 67 4.28 -11.89 7.23
C ILE A 67 4.19 -11.52 8.70
N LYS A 68 4.03 -12.52 9.58
CA LYS A 68 3.90 -12.33 11.04
C LYS A 68 5.06 -11.50 11.64
N ALA A 69 6.29 -11.71 11.17
CA ALA A 69 7.45 -10.95 11.65
C ALA A 69 7.29 -9.42 11.49
N TYR A 70 6.52 -8.97 10.49
CA TYR A 70 6.19 -7.56 10.30
C TYR A 70 5.30 -7.02 11.41
N ALA A 71 4.29 -7.79 11.81
CA ALA A 71 3.41 -7.46 12.94
C ALA A 71 4.14 -7.52 14.29
N ASP A 72 5.02 -8.50 14.47
CA ASP A 72 5.82 -8.62 15.68
C ASP A 72 6.72 -7.38 15.86
N ALA A 73 7.47 -7.01 14.82
CA ALA A 73 8.31 -5.81 14.85
C ALA A 73 7.50 -4.52 15.04
N TYR A 74 6.29 -4.45 14.46
CA TYR A 74 5.38 -3.32 14.67
C TYR A 74 4.97 -3.17 16.13
N TYR A 75 4.50 -4.25 16.76
CA TYR A 75 4.07 -4.21 18.16
C TYR A 75 5.23 -4.06 19.13
N GLU A 76 6.41 -4.61 18.83
CA GLU A 76 7.64 -4.31 19.58
C GLU A 76 7.98 -2.81 19.52
N ALA A 77 7.68 -2.13 18.42
CA ALA A 77 7.90 -0.70 18.30
C ALA A 77 6.86 0.15 19.06
N ILE A 78 5.56 -0.19 18.97
CA ILE A 78 4.49 0.67 19.52
C ILE A 78 4.00 0.28 20.93
N ASP A 79 4.24 -0.96 21.36
CA ASP A 79 3.85 -1.53 22.65
C ASP A 79 4.91 -2.54 23.16
N PRO A 80 6.17 -2.10 23.39
CA PRO A 80 7.31 -2.98 23.67
C PRO A 80 7.16 -3.86 24.91
N THR A 81 6.34 -3.44 25.87
CA THR A 81 6.13 -4.13 27.14
C THR A 81 4.79 -4.88 27.19
N ASN A 82 4.08 -5.03 26.07
CA ASN A 82 2.79 -5.70 25.99
C ASN A 82 1.76 -5.16 27.01
N THR A 83 1.72 -3.83 27.14
CA THR A 83 0.75 -3.13 27.99
C THR A 83 -0.62 -3.02 27.34
N LYS A 84 -0.75 -3.41 26.06
CA LYS A 84 -1.98 -3.35 25.27
C LYS A 84 -2.17 -4.59 24.38
N ASP A 85 -1.71 -5.75 24.84
CA ASP A 85 -1.83 -7.05 24.17
C ASP A 85 -3.18 -7.75 24.39
N THR A 86 -4.09 -7.15 25.17
CA THR A 86 -5.49 -7.57 25.28
C THR A 86 -6.42 -6.36 25.18
N LEU A 87 -7.67 -6.58 24.76
CA LEU A 87 -8.68 -5.53 24.66
C LEU A 87 -8.91 -4.85 26.01
N ALA A 88 -8.94 -5.63 27.11
CA ALA A 88 -9.11 -5.08 28.46
C ALA A 88 -7.95 -4.15 28.84
N LYS A 89 -6.71 -4.57 28.60
CA LYS A 89 -5.51 -3.75 28.85
C LYS A 89 -5.49 -2.50 27.96
N TRP A 90 -5.83 -2.65 26.67
CA TRP A 90 -5.91 -1.53 25.73
C TRP A 90 -6.96 -0.50 26.15
N LYS A 91 -8.16 -0.95 26.56
CA LYS A 91 -9.22 -0.06 27.07
C LYS A 91 -8.78 0.69 28.33
N ALA A 92 -8.13 -0.01 29.26
CA ALA A 92 -7.61 0.60 30.48
C ALA A 92 -6.52 1.65 30.17
N ALA A 93 -5.57 1.33 29.27
CA ALA A 93 -4.51 2.24 28.88
C ALA A 93 -5.01 3.50 28.16
N ASN A 94 -6.19 3.43 27.53
CA ASN A 94 -6.80 4.54 26.79
C ASN A 94 -7.98 5.20 27.51
N ASN A 95 -8.26 4.81 28.76
CA ASN A 95 -9.37 5.34 29.56
C ASN A 95 -10.76 5.18 28.93
N ILE A 96 -10.97 4.13 28.11
CA ILE A 96 -12.29 3.84 27.51
C ILE A 96 -13.32 3.62 28.63
N GLY A 97 -14.43 4.34 28.57
CA GLY A 97 -15.49 4.36 29.58
C GLY A 97 -15.31 5.38 30.71
N VAL A 98 -14.24 6.17 30.71
CA VAL A 98 -14.04 7.27 31.67
C VAL A 98 -14.63 8.56 31.10
N THR A 99 -15.57 9.18 31.81
CA THR A 99 -16.30 10.39 31.35
C THR A 99 -16.18 11.59 32.31
N THR A 100 -15.30 11.49 33.32
CA THR A 100 -15.02 12.58 34.28
C THR A 100 -13.66 13.20 34.00
N GLY A 101 -13.32 14.33 34.62
CA GLY A 101 -11.96 14.89 34.54
C GLY A 101 -11.57 15.47 33.17
N GLY A 102 -12.54 15.86 32.34
CA GLY A 102 -12.30 16.41 31.00
C GLY A 102 -12.19 15.36 29.89
N HIS A 103 -12.40 14.08 30.21
CA HIS A 103 -12.52 13.02 29.22
C HIS A 103 -13.84 13.10 28.46
N VAL A 104 -13.82 12.81 27.16
CA VAL A 104 -15.01 12.86 26.28
C VAL A 104 -15.15 11.53 25.53
N GLU A 105 -16.35 10.96 25.53
CA GLU A 105 -16.64 9.71 24.82
C GLU A 105 -17.91 9.84 23.98
N HIS A 106 -17.87 9.33 22.75
CA HIS A 106 -18.99 9.27 21.81
C HIS A 106 -19.12 7.85 21.27
N SER A 107 -20.36 7.40 21.07
CA SER A 107 -20.63 6.09 20.48
C SER A 107 -21.63 6.18 19.33
N VAL A 108 -21.41 5.38 18.30
CA VAL A 108 -22.28 5.29 17.12
C VAL A 108 -22.47 3.84 16.69
N ILE A 109 -23.65 3.51 16.16
CA ILE A 109 -23.95 2.22 15.56
C ILE A 109 -24.50 2.44 14.15
N ILE A 110 -23.79 1.91 13.14
CA ILE A 110 -24.03 2.19 11.72
C ILE A 110 -23.82 0.94 10.87
N GLY A 111 -24.47 0.90 9.70
CA GLY A 111 -24.17 -0.08 8.67
C GLY A 111 -23.19 0.52 7.66
N ASP A 112 -22.05 -0.10 7.46
CA ASP A 112 -21.05 0.37 6.51
C ASP A 112 -21.34 -0.17 5.10
N GLN A 113 -21.81 0.69 4.19
CA GLN A 113 -22.17 0.29 2.83
C GLN A 113 -21.04 0.48 1.80
N ARG A 114 -19.92 1.07 2.20
CA ARG A 114 -18.86 1.50 1.28
C ARG A 114 -17.51 0.88 1.57
N ASP A 115 -17.13 0.56 2.80
CA ASP A 115 -15.82 0.00 3.09
C ASP A 115 -15.84 -1.55 3.08
N LEU A 116 -16.20 -2.19 4.19
CA LEU A 116 -16.13 -3.66 4.35
C LEU A 116 -17.49 -4.34 4.43
N GLY A 117 -18.59 -3.58 4.46
CA GLY A 117 -19.93 -4.16 4.48
C GLY A 117 -20.42 -4.56 5.87
N TYR A 118 -19.79 -4.09 6.95
CA TYR A 118 -20.11 -4.53 8.32
C TYR A 118 -21.16 -3.67 9.01
N GLY A 119 -21.87 -4.24 9.97
CA GLY A 119 -22.49 -3.48 11.04
C GLY A 119 -21.40 -3.11 12.02
N ARG A 120 -21.29 -1.83 12.38
CA ARG A 120 -20.22 -1.33 13.23
C ARG A 120 -20.81 -0.67 14.46
N ARG A 121 -20.33 -1.08 15.63
CA ARG A 121 -20.51 -0.36 16.88
C ARG A 121 -19.18 0.27 17.26
N MET A 122 -19.14 1.58 17.27
CA MET A 122 -17.93 2.35 17.51
C MET A 122 -18.03 3.15 18.79
N THR A 123 -16.93 3.20 19.53
CA THR A 123 -16.70 4.10 20.65
C THR A 123 -15.45 4.91 20.36
N ALA A 124 -15.57 6.23 20.37
CA ALA A 124 -14.47 7.18 20.25
C ALA A 124 -14.28 7.91 21.57
N HIS A 125 -13.05 7.96 22.05
CA HIS A 125 -12.68 8.57 23.31
C HIS A 125 -11.55 9.57 23.11
N GLN A 126 -11.65 10.70 23.79
CA GLN A 126 -10.62 11.74 23.84
C GLN A 126 -10.20 12.00 25.28
N ASN A 127 -8.90 11.92 25.54
CA ASN A 127 -8.31 12.32 26.81
C ASN A 127 -8.14 13.85 26.88
N PRO A 128 -8.03 14.43 28.09
CA PRO A 128 -7.81 15.86 28.27
C PRO A 128 -6.55 16.41 27.59
N ASP A 129 -5.55 15.57 27.38
CA ASP A 129 -4.29 15.90 26.68
C ASP A 129 -4.43 15.92 25.14
N GLY A 130 -5.62 15.61 24.62
CA GLY A 130 -5.91 15.56 23.19
C GLY A 130 -5.58 14.24 22.51
N SER A 131 -5.00 13.26 23.22
CA SER A 131 -4.86 11.89 22.71
C SER A 131 -6.23 11.23 22.54
N MET A 132 -6.35 10.39 21.51
CA MET A 132 -7.62 9.80 21.12
C MET A 132 -7.51 8.30 20.93
N ALA A 133 -8.62 7.60 21.19
CA ALA A 133 -8.74 6.17 21.02
C ALA A 133 -10.10 5.83 20.40
N PHE A 134 -10.11 4.93 19.42
CA PHE A 134 -11.30 4.51 18.69
C PHE A 134 -11.38 2.99 18.74
N MET A 135 -12.49 2.46 19.24
CA MET A 135 -12.76 1.02 19.32
C MET A 135 -13.98 0.71 18.45
N VAL A 136 -13.89 -0.33 17.62
CA VAL A 136 -14.91 -0.69 16.64
C VAL A 136 -15.17 -2.18 16.69
N GLU A 137 -16.33 -2.57 17.21
CA GLU A 137 -16.86 -3.93 17.11
C GLU A 137 -17.47 -4.10 15.70
N ASN A 138 -17.03 -5.13 14.97
CA ASN A 138 -17.48 -5.39 13.60
C ASN A 138 -18.38 -6.62 13.56
N TYR A 139 -19.55 -6.48 12.95
CA TYR A 139 -20.56 -7.53 12.84
C TYR A 139 -20.82 -7.88 11.38
N LEU A 140 -20.78 -9.17 11.07
CA LEU A 140 -21.02 -9.71 9.73
C LEU A 140 -21.93 -10.94 9.85
N VAL A 141 -23.14 -10.83 9.30
CA VAL A 141 -24.11 -11.91 9.22
C VAL A 141 -23.89 -12.68 7.93
N GLY A 142 -23.65 -13.99 8.04
CA GLY A 142 -23.39 -14.87 6.91
C GLY A 142 -21.93 -14.83 6.43
N ALA A 143 -21.72 -15.09 5.14
CA ALA A 143 -20.41 -15.12 4.52
C ALA A 143 -19.94 -13.71 4.09
N TYR A 144 -18.63 -13.55 3.89
CA TYR A 144 -18.06 -12.33 3.31
C TYR A 144 -18.71 -12.02 1.95
N GLY A 145 -19.20 -10.78 1.81
CA GLY A 145 -19.94 -10.34 0.63
C GLY A 145 -20.40 -8.89 0.76
N GLY A 146 -21.37 -8.51 -0.08
CA GLY A 146 -21.99 -7.19 -0.03
C GLY A 146 -22.61 -6.86 1.33
N TYR A 147 -22.72 -5.57 1.65
CA TYR A 147 -23.43 -5.11 2.84
C TYR A 147 -24.88 -5.64 2.87
N THR A 148 -25.36 -6.02 4.06
CA THR A 148 -26.78 -6.30 4.30
C THR A 148 -27.27 -5.58 5.58
N PRO A 149 -28.54 -5.14 5.64
CA PRO A 149 -29.10 -4.53 6.85
C PRO A 149 -29.04 -5.42 8.10
N LEU A 150 -28.99 -6.75 7.93
CA LEU A 150 -28.82 -7.70 9.03
C LEU A 150 -27.51 -7.48 9.80
N ASN A 151 -26.47 -6.97 9.12
CA ASN A 151 -25.20 -6.67 9.77
C ASN A 151 -25.39 -5.54 10.79
N LEU A 152 -26.13 -4.48 10.43
CA LEU A 152 -26.49 -3.39 11.33
C LEU A 152 -27.38 -3.88 12.49
N GLU A 153 -28.39 -4.70 12.21
CA GLU A 153 -29.24 -5.28 13.27
C GLU A 153 -28.42 -6.12 14.26
N ALA A 154 -27.47 -6.92 13.78
CA ALA A 154 -26.57 -7.69 14.61
C ALA A 154 -25.68 -6.80 15.49
N ALA A 155 -25.22 -5.65 14.98
CA ALA A 155 -24.46 -4.67 15.75
C ALA A 155 -25.30 -3.95 16.82
N ILE A 156 -26.55 -3.61 16.50
CA ILE A 156 -27.51 -3.01 17.45
C ILE A 156 -27.75 -3.97 18.63
N GLN A 157 -28.01 -5.24 18.31
CA GLN A 157 -28.28 -6.28 19.31
C GLN A 157 -27.01 -6.88 19.93
N ARG A 158 -25.82 -6.51 19.44
CA ARG A 158 -24.51 -7.06 19.80
C ARG A 158 -24.49 -8.59 19.82
N VAL A 159 -24.98 -9.22 18.75
CA VAL A 159 -25.15 -10.67 18.69
C VAL A 159 -23.77 -11.35 18.63
N PRO A 160 -23.33 -12.11 19.66
CA PRO A 160 -21.95 -12.60 19.74
C PRO A 160 -21.55 -13.52 18.58
N GLN A 161 -22.48 -14.32 18.07
CA GLN A 161 -22.24 -15.25 16.96
C GLN A 161 -21.79 -14.55 15.66
N TRP A 162 -22.12 -13.26 15.51
CA TRP A 162 -21.81 -12.46 14.33
C TRP A 162 -20.71 -11.42 14.59
N HIS A 163 -20.16 -11.37 15.81
CA HIS A 163 -19.04 -10.48 16.14
C HIS A 163 -17.76 -11.03 15.51
N LEU A 164 -17.32 -10.40 14.42
CA LEU A 164 -16.16 -10.82 13.65
C LEU A 164 -14.83 -10.48 14.32
N GLY A 165 -14.79 -9.35 15.03
CA GLY A 165 -13.58 -8.85 15.69
C GLY A 165 -13.69 -7.39 16.08
N THR A 166 -12.87 -7.00 17.04
CA THR A 166 -12.77 -5.61 17.52
C THR A 166 -11.51 -4.96 16.98
N ASN A 167 -11.67 -3.98 16.09
CA ASN A 167 -10.56 -3.15 15.63
C ASN A 167 -10.41 -1.94 16.54
N ALA A 168 -9.19 -1.51 16.79
CA ALA A 168 -8.92 -0.35 17.61
C ALA A 168 -7.79 0.51 17.05
N ILE A 169 -7.91 1.81 17.22
CA ILE A 169 -6.95 2.80 16.75
C ILE A 169 -6.62 3.76 17.88
N GLU A 170 -5.35 4.10 18.04
CA GLU A 170 -4.89 5.18 18.92
C GLU A 170 -4.30 6.32 18.09
N PHE A 171 -4.53 7.56 18.51
CA PHE A 171 -3.76 8.73 18.08
C PHE A 171 -3.13 9.35 19.32
N SER A 172 -1.86 9.00 19.56
CA SER A 172 -1.15 9.31 20.80
C SER A 172 0.37 9.27 20.59
N PRO A 173 1.20 9.77 21.53
CA PRO A 173 2.65 9.71 21.41
C PRO A 173 3.18 8.28 21.46
N GLY A 174 4.30 8.01 20.79
CA GLY A 174 4.99 6.71 20.87
C GLY A 174 5.69 6.50 22.23
N PRO A 175 6.02 5.24 22.61
CA PRO A 175 6.73 4.95 23.87
C PRO A 175 8.04 5.73 24.09
N ALA A 176 8.72 6.17 23.03
CA ALA A 176 9.95 6.96 23.11
C ALA A 176 9.75 8.47 22.89
N ALA A 177 8.52 8.99 22.88
CA ALA A 177 8.24 10.41 22.72
C ALA A 177 8.94 11.25 23.81
N GLY A 178 9.48 12.41 23.45
CA GLY A 178 10.25 13.27 24.36
C GLY A 178 11.67 12.77 24.68
N THR A 179 12.11 11.64 24.11
CA THR A 179 13.45 11.07 24.34
C THR A 179 14.27 11.02 23.06
N GLY A 180 15.60 11.15 23.17
CA GLY A 180 16.51 11.02 22.03
C GLY A 180 16.23 12.00 20.89
N GLY A 181 15.78 13.22 21.21
CA GLY A 181 15.44 14.27 20.24
C GLY A 181 14.04 14.17 19.63
N ARG A 182 13.23 13.18 20.00
CA ARG A 182 11.85 13.02 19.49
C ARG A 182 10.90 14.02 20.15
N PRO A 183 9.98 14.66 19.41
CA PRO A 183 8.99 15.55 20.01
C PRO A 183 8.07 14.80 20.97
N ALA A 184 7.75 15.42 22.12
CA ALA A 184 6.85 14.85 23.11
C ALA A 184 5.38 14.88 22.65
N ASP A 185 5.03 15.82 21.76
CA ASP A 185 3.69 16.04 21.22
C ASP A 185 3.43 15.29 19.89
N ALA A 186 4.36 14.43 19.47
CA ALA A 186 4.27 13.70 18.21
C ALA A 186 3.26 12.54 18.27
N ASN A 187 1.98 12.87 18.22
CA ASN A 187 0.90 11.90 18.07
C ASN A 187 0.92 11.30 16.65
N PHE A 188 0.77 9.98 16.58
CA PHE A 188 0.58 9.26 15.33
C PHE A 188 -0.40 8.11 15.50
N VAL A 189 -0.93 7.62 14.37
CA VAL A 189 -1.95 6.57 14.34
C VAL A 189 -1.34 5.19 14.57
N LYS A 190 -1.87 4.44 15.54
CA LYS A 190 -1.49 3.06 15.87
C LYS A 190 -2.67 2.12 15.74
N PHE A 191 -2.44 0.91 15.23
CA PHE A 191 -3.51 -0.05 14.92
C PHE A 191 -3.42 -1.30 15.79
N TYR A 192 -4.56 -1.68 16.35
CA TYR A 192 -4.75 -2.89 17.12
C TYR A 192 -5.99 -3.62 16.60
N THR A 193 -6.00 -4.93 16.77
CA THR A 193 -7.18 -5.75 16.51
C THR A 193 -7.20 -6.87 17.53
N PHE A 194 -8.39 -7.21 18.01
CA PHE A 194 -8.58 -8.13 19.12
C PHE A 194 -9.55 -9.23 18.73
N ASP A 195 -9.24 -10.44 19.18
CA ASP A 195 -10.13 -11.59 19.06
C ASP A 195 -11.48 -11.28 19.72
N PRO A 196 -12.61 -11.52 19.05
CA PRO A 196 -13.93 -11.17 19.56
C PRO A 196 -14.35 -12.00 20.79
N VAL A 197 -13.69 -13.13 21.05
CA VAL A 197 -14.00 -14.07 22.14
C VAL A 197 -12.99 -13.94 23.27
N THR A 198 -11.70 -14.07 22.99
CA THR A 198 -10.64 -14.07 24.01
C THR A 198 -10.22 -12.65 24.40
N GLY A 199 -10.41 -11.67 23.50
CA GLY A 199 -9.89 -10.32 23.66
C GLY A 199 -8.38 -10.22 23.49
N GLU A 200 -7.68 -11.28 23.06
CA GLU A 200 -6.24 -11.24 22.79
C GLU A 200 -5.94 -10.44 21.52
N ARG A 201 -4.82 -9.71 21.51
CA ARG A 201 -4.36 -8.97 20.33
C ARG A 201 -3.95 -9.93 19.23
N LEU A 202 -4.52 -9.78 18.05
CA LEU A 202 -4.15 -10.57 16.87
C LEU A 202 -3.00 -9.91 16.12
N THR A 203 -2.04 -10.70 15.67
CA THR A 203 -0.93 -10.24 14.79
C THR A 203 -1.29 -10.32 13.31
N THR A 204 -2.36 -11.03 12.97
CA THR A 204 -2.85 -11.19 11.59
C THR A 204 -4.36 -11.18 11.58
N LEU A 205 -4.97 -10.64 10.52
CA LEU A 205 -6.42 -10.54 10.38
C LEU A 205 -6.84 -10.81 8.93
N SER A 206 -8.03 -11.41 8.77
CA SER A 206 -8.75 -11.48 7.50
C SER A 206 -10.00 -10.61 7.62
N LEU A 207 -10.15 -9.60 6.75
CA LEU A 207 -11.30 -8.69 6.70
C LEU A 207 -12.21 -8.94 5.49
N ASP A 208 -11.88 -9.91 4.64
CA ASP A 208 -12.54 -10.08 3.35
C ASP A 208 -12.67 -11.55 2.94
N GLY A 209 -12.51 -12.46 3.90
CA GLY A 209 -12.59 -13.90 3.69
C GLY A 209 -11.35 -14.50 3.04
N ARG A 210 -10.32 -13.69 2.74
CA ARG A 210 -9.06 -14.15 2.13
C ARG A 210 -8.03 -14.51 3.19
N PRO A 211 -6.87 -15.07 2.78
CA PRO A 211 -5.83 -15.37 3.75
C PRO A 211 -5.46 -14.15 4.60
N ALA A 212 -5.28 -14.42 5.89
CA ALA A 212 -4.97 -13.41 6.89
C ALA A 212 -3.66 -12.70 6.54
N LYS A 213 -3.61 -11.40 6.82
CA LYS A 213 -2.47 -10.53 6.55
C LYS A 213 -1.97 -9.93 7.86
N ALA A 214 -0.67 -9.71 7.94
CA ALA A 214 -0.05 -9.13 9.12
C ALA A 214 -0.52 -7.70 9.41
N MET A 215 -0.65 -7.38 10.70
CA MET A 215 -0.78 -6.00 11.15
C MET A 215 0.55 -5.24 10.95
N PRO A 216 0.53 -3.91 10.75
CA PRO A 216 -0.64 -3.05 10.55
C PRO A 216 -1.13 -3.00 9.10
N THR A 217 -0.57 -3.82 8.19
CA THR A 217 -0.75 -3.74 6.72
C THR A 217 -2.20 -3.69 6.27
N VAL A 218 -3.06 -4.48 6.90
CA VAL A 218 -4.51 -4.51 6.60
C VAL A 218 -5.15 -3.14 6.83
N CYS A 219 -4.77 -2.44 7.89
CA CYS A 219 -5.35 -1.15 8.23
C CYS A 219 -4.73 -0.01 7.42
N ILE A 220 -3.40 0.02 7.27
CA ILE A 220 -2.69 1.11 6.59
C ILE A 220 -2.95 1.16 5.09
N SER A 221 -3.43 0.07 4.51
CA SER A 221 -3.92 0.04 3.13
C SER A 221 -5.10 0.98 2.91
N CYS A 222 -5.98 1.12 3.91
CA CYS A 222 -7.12 2.06 3.87
C CYS A 222 -6.80 3.41 4.52
N HIS A 223 -5.95 3.42 5.56
CA HIS A 223 -5.66 4.60 6.38
C HIS A 223 -4.46 5.45 5.89
N GLY A 224 -4.09 5.38 4.62
CA GLY A 224 -3.07 6.30 4.11
C GLY A 224 -1.61 5.92 4.38
N GLY A 225 -1.34 4.92 5.22
CA GLY A 225 0.00 4.65 5.73
C GLY A 225 0.99 4.07 4.72
N ARG A 226 2.23 3.85 5.17
CA ARG A 226 3.37 3.32 4.41
C ARG A 226 3.70 1.87 4.78
N GLY A 227 3.95 1.04 3.76
CA GLY A 227 4.43 -0.34 3.91
C GLY A 227 5.91 -0.44 3.53
N ASP A 228 6.79 0.14 4.35
CA ASP A 228 8.24 0.08 4.18
C ASP A 228 8.80 -1.27 4.71
N PRO A 229 9.93 -1.80 4.22
CA PRO A 229 10.45 -3.08 4.70
C PRO A 229 10.96 -2.98 6.14
N LEU A 230 11.08 -4.11 6.82
CA LEU A 230 11.83 -4.20 8.06
C LEU A 230 13.31 -3.88 7.81
N THR A 231 13.93 -3.22 8.79
CA THR A 231 15.39 -3.09 8.77
C THR A 231 16.03 -4.40 9.20
N PRO A 232 17.31 -4.64 8.86
CA PRO A 232 18.00 -5.84 9.33
C PRO A 232 18.02 -5.92 10.86
N PRO A 233 18.35 -7.11 11.40
CA PRO A 233 18.45 -7.31 12.83
C PRO A 233 19.35 -6.29 13.53
N ASP A 234 18.89 -5.75 14.65
CA ASP A 234 19.75 -4.96 15.53
C ASP A 234 20.61 -5.86 16.43
N ALA A 235 21.77 -5.34 16.84
CA ALA A 235 22.74 -6.11 17.60
C ALA A 235 22.27 -6.48 19.02
N ALA A 236 21.34 -5.71 19.61
CA ALA A 236 20.88 -5.94 20.98
C ALA A 236 19.79 -7.02 21.04
N SER A 237 18.82 -7.00 20.13
CA SER A 237 17.71 -7.95 20.15
C SER A 237 17.93 -9.17 19.24
N GLY A 238 18.78 -9.05 18.21
CA GLY A 238 18.92 -10.05 17.16
C GLY A 238 17.69 -10.18 16.26
N LYS A 239 16.72 -9.25 16.35
CA LYS A 239 15.47 -9.25 15.58
C LYS A 239 15.44 -8.10 14.58
N PRO A 240 14.83 -8.28 13.40
CA PRO A 240 14.51 -7.18 12.49
C PRO A 240 13.67 -6.12 13.19
N LEU A 241 13.94 -4.84 12.92
CA LEU A 241 13.17 -3.73 13.48
C LEU A 241 12.16 -3.17 12.48
N PHE A 242 11.05 -2.63 12.99
CA PHE A 242 10.10 -1.90 12.16
C PHE A 242 10.76 -0.64 11.56
N PRO A 243 10.51 -0.28 10.29
CA PRO A 243 11.18 0.83 9.63
C PRO A 243 11.06 2.16 10.38
N LEU A 244 12.12 2.96 10.31
CA LEU A 244 12.13 4.35 10.73
C LEU A 244 11.92 5.24 9.51
N VAL A 245 10.88 6.08 9.55
CA VAL A 245 10.62 7.05 8.47
C VAL A 245 11.32 8.36 8.82
N MET A 246 12.43 8.65 8.14
CA MET A 246 13.30 9.80 8.48
C MET A 246 12.60 11.15 8.35
N SER A 247 11.56 11.22 7.53
CA SER A 247 10.77 12.44 7.31
C SER A 247 9.54 12.55 8.21
N SER A 248 9.27 11.59 9.11
CA SER A 248 8.12 11.70 10.02
C SER A 248 8.43 12.66 11.17
N TYR A 249 7.41 13.38 11.64
CA TYR A 249 7.57 14.28 12.78
C TYR A 249 7.89 13.54 14.07
N SER A 250 7.34 12.33 14.25
CA SER A 250 7.61 11.51 15.44
C SER A 250 9.04 10.96 15.50
N GLN A 251 9.68 10.76 14.34
CA GLN A 251 10.91 9.97 14.21
C GLN A 251 10.89 8.69 15.06
N HIS A 252 9.72 8.03 15.08
CA HIS A 252 9.44 6.87 15.89
C HIS A 252 9.21 5.64 14.99
N ARG A 253 9.80 4.50 15.34
CA ARG A 253 9.50 3.23 14.65
C ARG A 253 8.05 2.83 14.91
N GLY A 254 7.35 2.34 13.91
CA GLY A 254 5.90 2.06 14.00
C GLY A 254 5.02 3.25 13.61
N ASP A 255 5.58 4.45 13.43
CA ASP A 255 4.89 5.52 12.73
C ASP A 255 4.90 5.24 11.22
N VAL A 256 3.76 4.77 10.74
CA VAL A 256 3.48 4.46 9.33
C VAL A 256 2.95 5.66 8.57
N ALA A 257 2.88 6.85 9.17
CA ALA A 257 2.29 8.08 8.62
C ALA A 257 0.81 7.93 8.19
N ALA A 258 0.09 7.01 8.82
CA ALA A 258 -1.34 6.82 8.58
C ALA A 258 -2.18 7.95 9.18
N GLN A 259 -3.40 8.10 8.67
CA GLN A 259 -4.36 9.14 9.03
C GLN A 259 -5.68 8.52 9.50
N LEU A 260 -6.44 9.24 10.31
CA LEU A 260 -7.81 8.86 10.65
C LEU A 260 -8.76 9.23 9.50
N HIS A 261 -9.74 8.37 9.25
CA HIS A 261 -10.68 8.55 8.15
C HIS A 261 -11.87 9.42 8.57
N PRO A 262 -12.26 10.45 7.80
CA PRO A 262 -13.51 11.17 7.98
C PRO A 262 -14.72 10.23 7.89
N PHE A 263 -15.66 10.34 8.80
CA PHE A 263 -16.90 9.56 8.76
C PHE A 263 -17.86 10.26 7.80
N GLU A 264 -18.29 9.56 6.76
CA GLU A 264 -19.21 10.11 5.75
C GLU A 264 -20.62 9.53 6.00
N PRO A 265 -21.55 10.23 6.68
CA PRO A 265 -22.89 9.70 6.97
C PRO A 265 -23.68 9.31 5.73
N ALA A 266 -23.44 9.98 4.59
CA ALA A 266 -24.05 9.63 3.30
C ALA A 266 -23.62 8.25 2.76
N SER A 267 -22.59 7.64 3.34
CA SER A 267 -22.10 6.30 2.99
C SER A 267 -22.56 5.20 3.95
N PHE A 268 -23.27 5.58 5.02
CA PHE A 268 -23.73 4.66 6.05
C PHE A 268 -25.22 4.37 5.93
N ASP A 269 -25.58 3.18 6.38
CA ASP A 269 -26.95 2.79 6.67
C ASP A 269 -27.30 3.08 8.13
N PHE A 270 -28.57 3.34 8.37
CA PHE A 270 -29.12 3.65 9.69
C PHE A 270 -30.40 2.86 9.92
N SER A 271 -30.71 2.56 11.18
CA SER A 271 -31.88 1.75 11.51
C SER A 271 -33.09 2.63 11.77
N THR A 272 -34.28 2.08 11.55
CA THR A 272 -35.54 2.70 11.96
C THR A 272 -35.90 2.39 13.42
N ILE A 273 -35.12 1.55 14.10
CA ILE A 273 -35.28 1.27 15.53
C ILE A 273 -34.97 2.57 16.32
N PRO A 274 -35.83 2.96 17.30
CA PRO A 274 -35.61 4.15 18.11
C PRO A 274 -34.21 4.16 18.77
N GLY A 275 -33.52 5.29 18.70
CA GLY A 275 -32.14 5.46 19.18
C GLY A 275 -31.06 5.23 18.10
N PHE A 276 -31.41 4.65 16.94
CA PHE A 276 -30.45 4.27 15.89
C PHE A 276 -30.76 4.89 14.52
N SER A 277 -31.70 5.84 14.47
CA SER A 277 -31.96 6.60 13.24
C SER A 277 -30.80 7.51 12.91
N ARG A 278 -30.72 7.92 11.63
CA ARG A 278 -29.71 8.88 11.16
C ARG A 278 -29.68 10.14 12.01
N ALA A 279 -30.85 10.71 12.29
CA ALA A 279 -30.98 11.94 13.07
C ALA A 279 -30.44 11.78 14.51
N GLU A 280 -30.55 10.59 15.10
CA GLU A 280 -30.06 10.29 16.45
C GLU A 280 -28.55 9.99 16.47
N GLN A 281 -28.02 9.40 15.40
CA GLN A 281 -26.60 9.01 15.30
C GLN A 281 -25.69 10.17 14.82
N GLU A 282 -26.18 11.02 13.91
CA GLU A 282 -25.37 12.09 13.29
C GLU A 282 -24.73 13.09 14.26
N PRO A 283 -25.35 13.50 15.38
CA PRO A 283 -24.69 14.37 16.35
C PRO A 283 -23.40 13.76 16.92
N ALA A 284 -23.44 12.47 17.24
CA ALA A 284 -22.27 11.73 17.70
C ALA A 284 -21.24 11.54 16.58
N ILE A 285 -21.68 11.26 15.34
CA ILE A 285 -20.78 11.20 14.17
C ILE A 285 -20.08 12.55 13.95
N LYS A 286 -20.80 13.67 14.09
CA LYS A 286 -20.21 15.01 13.97
C LYS A 286 -19.16 15.27 15.06
N ALA A 287 -19.41 14.84 16.28
CA ALA A 287 -18.43 14.94 17.36
C ALA A 287 -17.17 14.09 17.09
N ILE A 288 -17.35 12.86 16.61
CA ILE A 288 -16.26 11.99 16.16
C ILE A 288 -15.49 12.62 15.00
N ASN A 289 -16.18 13.23 14.03
CA ASN A 289 -15.53 13.94 12.93
C ASN A 289 -14.72 15.15 13.39
N ARG A 290 -15.13 15.85 14.45
CA ARG A 290 -14.30 16.91 15.06
C ARG A 290 -13.01 16.32 15.67
N MET A 291 -13.10 15.17 16.33
CA MET A 291 -11.92 14.45 16.82
C MET A 291 -10.98 14.06 15.66
N VAL A 292 -11.53 13.46 14.60
CA VAL A 292 -10.77 13.12 13.38
C VAL A 292 -10.12 14.37 12.77
N LEU A 293 -10.85 15.49 12.65
CA LEU A 293 -10.32 16.75 12.17
C LEU A 293 -9.10 17.21 12.99
N CYS A 294 -9.14 17.08 14.31
CA CYS A 294 -8.02 17.43 15.19
C CYS A 294 -6.76 16.58 14.99
N SER A 295 -6.89 15.34 14.48
CA SER A 295 -5.74 14.49 14.14
C SER A 295 -5.03 14.91 12.85
N LEU A 296 -5.74 15.62 11.96
CA LEU A 296 -5.22 16.03 10.66
C LEU A 296 -4.45 17.35 10.79
N PRO A 297 -3.20 17.43 10.32
CA PRO A 297 -2.42 18.65 10.47
C PRO A 297 -2.93 19.76 9.55
N LEU A 298 -2.65 21.01 9.91
CA LEU A 298 -2.82 22.19 9.07
C LEU A 298 -1.66 22.31 8.07
N PRO A 299 -1.87 22.91 6.88
CA PRO A 299 -0.79 23.20 5.95
C PRO A 299 0.34 23.99 6.60
N VAL A 300 1.56 23.76 6.13
CA VAL A 300 2.77 24.47 6.58
C VAL A 300 2.57 25.98 6.47
N GLY A 301 3.06 26.72 7.47
CA GLY A 301 2.98 28.19 7.51
C GLY A 301 1.62 28.74 7.97
N THR A 302 0.64 27.89 8.28
CA THR A 302 -0.65 28.35 8.82
C THR A 302 -0.46 29.11 10.14
N ASN A 303 -0.97 30.35 10.23
CA ASN A 303 -1.04 31.08 11.48
C ASN A 303 -2.22 30.59 12.33
N LYS A 304 -1.94 29.81 13.39
CA LYS A 304 -2.98 29.29 14.29
C LYS A 304 -3.78 30.40 14.98
N ALA A 305 -3.20 31.58 15.23
CA ALA A 305 -3.92 32.66 15.92
C ALA A 305 -5.13 33.18 15.11
N THR A 306 -5.09 33.03 13.79
CA THR A 306 -6.18 33.42 12.87
C THR A 306 -6.94 32.23 12.30
N ALA A 307 -6.58 31.00 12.69
CA ALA A 307 -7.27 29.81 12.22
C ALA A 307 -8.69 29.75 12.81
N PRO A 308 -9.69 29.24 12.06
CA PRO A 308 -11.03 29.00 12.58
C PRO A 308 -11.03 28.18 13.88
N ALA A 309 -12.06 28.35 14.70
CA ALA A 309 -12.13 27.71 16.02
C ALA A 309 -12.00 26.18 15.95
N GLU A 310 -12.59 25.56 14.93
CA GLU A 310 -12.50 24.11 14.72
C GLU A 310 -11.08 23.61 14.40
N ASP A 311 -10.19 24.49 13.95
CA ASP A 311 -8.81 24.16 13.59
C ASP A 311 -7.83 24.37 14.73
N GLN A 312 -8.26 24.95 15.85
CA GLN A 312 -7.37 25.28 16.97
C GLN A 312 -6.71 24.05 17.60
N CYS A 313 -7.39 22.90 17.57
CA CYS A 313 -6.83 21.64 18.04
C CYS A 313 -5.78 21.03 17.10
N ARG A 314 -5.73 21.45 15.82
CA ARG A 314 -4.86 20.86 14.80
C ARG A 314 -3.44 21.41 14.92
N ARG A 315 -2.42 20.57 14.78
CA ARG A 315 -1.02 21.01 14.70
C ARG A 315 -0.71 21.54 13.31
N VAL A 316 0.19 22.51 13.19
CA VAL A 316 0.77 22.90 11.89
C VAL A 316 1.75 21.82 11.44
N ALA A 317 1.57 21.30 10.22
CA ALA A 317 2.46 20.32 9.63
C ALA A 317 3.89 20.88 9.52
N THR A 318 4.87 20.00 9.66
CA THR A 318 6.20 20.24 9.07
C THR A 318 6.11 20.08 7.55
N GLN A 319 7.13 20.55 6.83
CA GLN A 319 7.15 20.56 5.36
C GLN A 319 6.96 19.18 4.71
N HIS A 320 7.26 18.10 5.43
CA HIS A 320 7.29 16.74 4.87
C HIS A 320 6.06 15.90 5.24
N GLU A 321 5.25 16.37 6.18
CA GLU A 321 4.07 15.65 6.64
C GLU A 321 2.92 15.75 5.66
N TYR A 322 1.96 14.84 5.80
CA TYR A 322 0.72 14.87 5.03
C TYR A 322 0.04 16.25 5.16
N GLN A 323 -0.31 16.84 4.03
CA GLN A 323 -0.98 18.14 3.92
C GLN A 323 -2.14 18.07 2.92
N GLY A 324 -2.70 16.87 2.70
CA GLY A 324 -3.78 16.66 1.75
C GLY A 324 -5.13 17.16 2.25
N VAL A 325 -6.17 16.88 1.47
CA VAL A 325 -7.50 17.50 1.61
C VAL A 325 -8.49 16.78 2.52
N ALA A 326 -8.04 15.82 3.33
CA ALA A 326 -8.94 15.11 4.24
C ALA A 326 -9.77 16.06 5.13
N ALA A 327 -9.12 17.09 5.65
CA ALA A 327 -9.75 18.09 6.49
C ALA A 327 -10.73 18.98 5.72
N THR A 328 -10.39 19.35 4.48
CA THR A 328 -11.25 20.15 3.60
C THR A 328 -12.53 19.37 3.27
N HIS A 329 -12.38 18.14 2.78
CA HIS A 329 -13.52 17.24 2.50
C HIS A 329 -14.40 17.02 3.74
N LEU A 330 -13.79 16.81 4.91
CA LEU A 330 -14.52 16.66 6.16
C LEU A 330 -15.40 17.87 6.46
N LYS A 331 -14.85 19.09 6.31
CA LYS A 331 -15.60 20.33 6.54
C LYS A 331 -16.70 20.51 5.50
N ASP A 332 -16.43 20.22 4.24
CA ASP A 332 -17.38 20.38 3.13
C ASP A 332 -18.62 19.50 3.31
N MET A 333 -18.48 18.30 3.89
CA MET A 333 -19.64 17.47 4.25
C MET A 333 -20.65 18.19 5.17
N TYR A 334 -20.17 19.14 5.98
CA TYR A 334 -20.97 19.95 6.90
C TYR A 334 -21.22 21.38 6.39
N GLY A 335 -20.99 21.64 5.10
CA GLY A 335 -21.20 22.96 4.50
C GLY A 335 -20.00 23.90 4.55
N GLY A 336 -18.80 23.38 4.82
CA GLY A 336 -17.53 24.11 4.72
C GLY A 336 -16.95 24.56 6.07
N PRO A 337 -16.11 25.62 6.10
CA PRO A 337 -15.47 26.13 7.31
C PRO A 337 -16.47 26.42 8.44
N GLY A 338 -16.10 26.10 9.67
CA GLY A 338 -16.94 26.17 10.86
C GLY A 338 -17.81 24.94 11.11
N LEU A 339 -17.87 23.98 10.17
CA LEU A 339 -18.81 22.86 10.18
C LEU A 339 -20.25 23.35 10.47
N PRO A 340 -20.77 24.32 9.69
CA PRO A 340 -21.95 25.11 10.06
C PRO A 340 -23.22 24.26 10.19
N ASN A 341 -23.36 23.22 9.37
CA ASN A 341 -24.55 22.38 9.38
C ASN A 341 -24.51 21.39 10.55
N PRO A 342 -25.59 21.21 11.32
CA PRO A 342 -25.64 20.25 12.43
C PRO A 342 -25.51 18.79 11.96
N SER A 343 -25.90 18.50 10.72
CA SER A 343 -25.80 17.20 10.03
C SER A 343 -25.09 17.37 8.68
N THR A 344 -24.64 16.26 8.08
CA THR A 344 -24.05 16.30 6.74
C THR A 344 -25.12 16.28 5.66
N PHE A 345 -24.74 16.62 4.44
CA PHE A 345 -25.59 16.34 3.27
C PHE A 345 -25.96 14.85 3.19
N THR A 346 -27.16 14.56 2.67
CA THR A 346 -27.65 13.18 2.53
C THR A 346 -27.05 12.45 1.34
N THR A 347 -26.59 13.21 0.35
CA THR A 347 -25.97 12.73 -0.88
C THR A 347 -24.67 13.49 -1.06
N ASP A 348 -23.61 12.77 -1.44
CA ASP A 348 -22.36 13.41 -1.84
C ASP A 348 -22.46 13.91 -3.28
N THR A 349 -22.51 15.22 -3.44
CA THR A 349 -22.55 15.92 -4.73
C THR A 349 -21.31 16.78 -4.96
N TYR A 350 -20.31 16.68 -4.08
CA TYR A 350 -19.10 17.48 -4.18
C TYR A 350 -18.32 17.11 -5.44
N VAL A 351 -17.81 18.12 -6.16
CA VAL A 351 -16.86 17.99 -7.27
C VAL A 351 -15.81 19.07 -7.09
N GLU A 352 -14.55 18.66 -7.03
CA GLU A 352 -13.46 19.62 -6.90
C GLU A 352 -13.35 20.48 -8.19
N PRO A 353 -13.13 21.81 -8.08
CA PRO A 353 -13.20 22.74 -9.21
C PRO A 353 -12.38 22.37 -10.47
N THR A 354 -11.18 21.82 -10.32
CA THR A 354 -10.34 21.44 -11.47
C THR A 354 -10.93 20.27 -12.26
N TRP A 355 -11.64 19.36 -11.61
CA TRP A 355 -12.38 18.28 -12.28
C TRP A 355 -13.54 18.82 -13.10
N ALA A 356 -14.30 19.75 -12.53
CA ALA A 356 -15.39 20.41 -13.25
C ALA A 356 -14.87 21.22 -14.44
N ALA A 357 -13.78 21.98 -14.25
CA ALA A 357 -13.13 22.75 -15.31
C ALA A 357 -12.58 21.89 -16.45
N ALA A 358 -12.12 20.67 -16.15
CA ALA A 358 -11.69 19.70 -17.15
C ALA A 358 -12.85 18.93 -17.82
N GLY A 359 -14.11 19.21 -17.46
CA GLY A 359 -15.28 18.50 -17.97
C GLY A 359 -15.42 17.08 -17.41
N GLN A 360 -14.80 16.78 -16.26
CA GLN A 360 -14.70 15.44 -15.67
C GLN A 360 -15.56 15.26 -14.41
N SER A 361 -16.60 16.08 -14.23
CA SER A 361 -17.53 15.95 -13.08
C SER A 361 -18.17 14.58 -12.99
N ALA A 362 -18.53 13.97 -14.13
CA ALA A 362 -19.11 12.63 -14.16
C ALA A 362 -18.12 11.56 -13.69
N LEU A 363 -16.85 11.67 -14.10
CA LEU A 363 -15.78 10.78 -13.63
C LEU A 363 -15.55 10.94 -12.12
N TYR A 364 -15.58 12.18 -11.63
CA TYR A 364 -15.44 12.44 -10.20
C TYR A 364 -16.57 11.78 -9.39
N LEU A 365 -17.82 12.09 -9.73
CA LEU A 365 -18.98 11.61 -8.98
C LEU A 365 -19.14 10.09 -9.12
N ASN A 366 -19.03 9.54 -10.33
CA ASN A 366 -19.27 8.11 -10.52
C ASN A 366 -18.11 7.24 -10.01
N VAL A 367 -16.87 7.71 -10.09
CA VAL A 367 -15.69 6.87 -9.82
C VAL A 367 -14.87 7.37 -8.65
N GLN A 368 -14.35 8.61 -8.72
CA GLN A 368 -13.44 9.11 -7.69
C GLN A 368 -14.13 9.11 -6.31
N ALA A 369 -15.30 9.72 -6.18
CA ALA A 369 -16.06 9.80 -4.92
C ALA A 369 -16.46 8.43 -4.36
N ASN A 370 -16.82 7.50 -5.25
CA ASN A 370 -17.43 6.22 -4.86
C ASN A 370 -16.42 5.08 -4.65
N ALA A 371 -15.26 5.11 -5.30
CA ALA A 371 -14.31 4.00 -5.30
C ALA A 371 -12.86 4.36 -4.91
N CYS A 372 -12.45 5.62 -5.04
CA CYS A 372 -11.05 6.00 -4.90
C CYS A 372 -10.80 6.91 -3.71
N ARG A 373 -11.63 7.94 -3.53
CA ARG A 373 -11.38 9.08 -2.64
C ARG A 373 -11.16 8.64 -1.20
N VAL A 374 -12.02 7.80 -0.62
CA VAL A 374 -11.93 7.28 0.77
C VAL A 374 -10.48 6.92 1.16
N CYS A 375 -9.81 6.12 0.34
CA CYS A 375 -8.44 5.72 0.63
C CYS A 375 -7.41 6.74 0.12
N HIS A 376 -7.59 7.25 -1.10
CA HIS A 376 -6.61 8.15 -1.72
C HIS A 376 -6.49 9.50 -1.00
N LEU A 377 -7.59 10.05 -0.49
CA LEU A 377 -7.60 11.33 0.24
C LEU A 377 -6.64 11.33 1.43
N LEU A 378 -6.35 10.17 2.04
CA LEU A 378 -5.44 10.02 3.17
C LEU A 378 -3.98 9.71 2.77
N ARG A 379 -3.67 9.65 1.47
CA ARG A 379 -2.36 9.27 0.94
C ARG A 379 -1.54 10.52 0.60
N GLY A 380 -0.23 10.36 0.62
CA GLY A 380 0.70 11.40 0.21
C GLY A 380 1.49 11.99 1.38
N THR A 381 2.38 12.91 1.05
CA THR A 381 3.28 13.62 1.96
C THR A 381 3.42 15.06 1.48
N GLY A 382 3.90 15.97 2.30
CA GLY A 382 4.17 17.35 1.88
C GLY A 382 5.19 17.43 0.74
N ASN A 383 6.07 16.43 0.63
CA ASN A 383 7.05 16.33 -0.45
C ASN A 383 6.48 15.70 -1.74
N GLN A 384 5.28 15.10 -1.72
CA GLN A 384 4.62 14.47 -2.87
C GLN A 384 3.19 14.05 -2.48
N SER A 385 2.18 14.78 -2.97
CA SER A 385 0.76 14.59 -2.65
C SER A 385 -0.10 14.06 -3.81
N ASP A 386 0.40 13.97 -5.04
CA ASP A 386 -0.35 13.65 -6.26
C ASP A 386 -1.18 12.36 -6.19
N ILE A 387 -0.75 11.39 -5.36
CA ILE A 387 -1.51 10.14 -5.14
C ILE A 387 -2.82 10.35 -4.37
N ASP A 388 -3.07 11.53 -3.80
CA ASP A 388 -4.33 11.88 -3.16
C ASP A 388 -5.49 12.08 -4.14
N PHE A 389 -5.16 12.32 -5.42
CA PHE A 389 -6.11 12.58 -6.50
C PHE A 389 -7.08 13.72 -6.21
N GLU A 390 -6.65 14.70 -5.42
CA GLU A 390 -7.43 15.89 -5.10
C GLU A 390 -7.86 16.63 -6.38
N THR A 391 -6.89 17.03 -7.20
CA THR A 391 -7.13 17.74 -8.46
C THR A 391 -7.17 16.76 -9.63
N PHE A 392 -7.81 17.17 -10.72
CA PHE A 392 -7.86 16.35 -11.93
C PHE A 392 -6.47 16.19 -12.55
N GLN A 393 -5.61 17.21 -12.48
CA GLN A 393 -4.21 17.13 -12.92
C GLN A 393 -3.46 16.02 -12.18
N LYS A 394 -3.63 15.92 -10.86
CA LYS A 394 -3.00 14.86 -10.04
C LYS A 394 -3.51 13.47 -10.45
N PHE A 395 -4.83 13.32 -10.61
CA PHE A 395 -5.44 12.07 -11.04
C PHE A 395 -4.98 11.66 -12.45
N ASP A 396 -4.97 12.61 -13.39
CA ASP A 396 -4.58 12.39 -14.78
C ASP A 396 -3.08 12.11 -14.94
N GLY A 397 -2.23 12.71 -14.10
CA GLY A 397 -0.82 12.35 -13.97
C GLY A 397 -0.60 10.87 -13.62
N TYR A 398 -1.61 10.19 -13.05
CA TYR A 398 -1.61 8.76 -12.76
C TYR A 398 -2.38 7.91 -13.78
N LYS A 399 -2.89 8.44 -14.90
CA LYS A 399 -3.74 7.72 -15.87
C LYS A 399 -3.18 6.36 -16.29
N ALA A 400 -1.88 6.29 -16.63
CA ALA A 400 -1.21 5.04 -16.99
C ALA A 400 -1.19 4.01 -15.84
N ARG A 401 -1.02 4.47 -14.60
CA ARG A 401 -1.01 3.62 -13.40
C ARG A 401 -2.42 3.18 -13.02
N ILE A 402 -3.41 4.06 -13.19
CA ILE A 402 -4.83 3.74 -13.01
C ILE A 402 -5.21 2.64 -14.00
N LYS A 403 -4.88 2.77 -15.29
CA LYS A 403 -5.07 1.69 -16.28
C LYS A 403 -4.41 0.39 -15.84
N ALA A 404 -3.13 0.43 -15.47
CA ALA A 404 -2.38 -0.75 -15.07
C ALA A 404 -2.99 -1.47 -13.86
N HIS A 405 -3.50 -0.74 -12.86
CA HIS A 405 -4.03 -1.34 -11.64
C HIS A 405 -5.52 -1.71 -11.71
N VAL A 406 -6.33 -0.87 -12.37
CA VAL A 406 -7.77 -1.07 -12.50
C VAL A 406 -8.08 -1.98 -13.68
N ALA A 407 -7.74 -1.59 -14.91
CA ALA A 407 -8.13 -2.28 -16.13
C ALA A 407 -7.24 -3.49 -16.49
N ASP A 408 -5.94 -3.42 -16.18
CA ASP A 408 -5.00 -4.48 -16.57
C ASP A 408 -4.88 -5.55 -15.49
N ARG A 409 -4.58 -5.17 -14.24
CA ARG A 409 -4.32 -6.14 -13.15
C ARG A 409 -5.56 -6.54 -12.37
N GLY A 410 -6.60 -5.72 -12.36
CA GLY A 410 -7.77 -5.92 -11.49
C GLY A 410 -7.41 -5.97 -10.00
N ASN A 411 -6.39 -5.22 -9.58
CA ASN A 411 -5.96 -5.15 -8.18
C ASN A 411 -6.28 -3.81 -7.51
N MET A 412 -7.04 -2.96 -8.20
CA MET A 412 -7.68 -1.77 -7.68
C MET A 412 -9.14 -1.70 -8.16
N PRO A 413 -10.07 -1.15 -7.36
CA PRO A 413 -9.91 -0.67 -5.99
C PRO A 413 -9.45 -1.74 -4.98
N LEU A 414 -8.75 -1.34 -3.91
CA LEU A 414 -7.99 -2.26 -3.05
C LEU A 414 -8.83 -3.01 -2.01
N ALA A 415 -10.03 -2.51 -1.73
CA ALA A 415 -11.01 -3.18 -0.88
C ALA A 415 -11.93 -4.03 -1.76
N LYS A 416 -12.12 -5.31 -1.40
CA LYS A 416 -12.88 -6.25 -2.25
C LYS A 416 -14.32 -5.80 -2.49
N LEU A 417 -15.01 -5.31 -1.46
CA LEU A 417 -16.38 -4.84 -1.58
C LEU A 417 -16.51 -3.73 -2.64
N ILE A 418 -15.60 -2.76 -2.60
CA ILE A 418 -15.57 -1.67 -3.58
C ILE A 418 -15.15 -2.17 -4.96
N TYR A 419 -14.20 -3.10 -5.05
CA TYR A 419 -13.83 -3.72 -6.32
C TYR A 419 -15.03 -4.39 -6.99
N ASP A 420 -15.80 -5.19 -6.24
CA ASP A 420 -16.99 -5.87 -6.77
C ASP A 420 -18.06 -4.86 -7.18
N LYS A 421 -18.31 -3.85 -6.34
CA LYS A 421 -19.26 -2.77 -6.63
C LYS A 421 -18.87 -1.99 -7.88
N TYR A 422 -17.59 -1.65 -8.02
CA TYR A 422 -17.04 -0.94 -9.18
C TYR A 422 -17.31 -1.71 -10.47
N TRP A 423 -17.00 -3.02 -10.52
CA TRP A 423 -17.18 -3.82 -11.73
C TRP A 423 -18.63 -4.27 -11.99
N SER A 424 -19.48 -4.30 -10.96
CA SER A 424 -20.92 -4.61 -11.11
C SER A 424 -21.79 -3.38 -11.41
N THR A 425 -21.27 -2.16 -11.29
CA THR A 425 -22.02 -0.91 -11.50
C THR A 425 -21.63 -0.25 -12.83
N PRO A 426 -22.49 -0.29 -13.88
CA PRO A 426 -22.19 0.27 -15.19
C PRO A 426 -21.70 1.72 -15.18
N SER A 427 -22.33 2.58 -14.38
CA SER A 427 -21.94 3.99 -14.28
C SER A 427 -20.52 4.19 -13.73
N MET A 428 -19.95 3.23 -13.01
CA MET A 428 -18.57 3.33 -12.49
C MET A 428 -17.57 2.88 -13.55
N PHE A 429 -17.61 1.61 -13.96
CA PHE A 429 -16.57 1.05 -14.84
C PHE A 429 -16.66 1.59 -16.27
N GLN A 430 -17.85 1.92 -16.80
CA GLN A 430 -17.96 2.51 -18.15
C GLN A 430 -17.43 3.95 -18.16
N THR A 431 -17.70 4.74 -17.12
CA THR A 431 -17.18 6.11 -17.02
C THR A 431 -15.66 6.11 -16.93
N MET A 432 -15.05 5.23 -16.12
CA MET A 432 -13.60 5.06 -16.09
C MET A 432 -13.06 4.58 -17.44
N GLY A 433 -13.72 3.61 -18.07
CA GLY A 433 -13.32 3.10 -19.39
C GLY A 433 -13.29 4.20 -20.46
N SER A 434 -14.31 5.05 -20.52
CA SER A 434 -14.38 6.21 -21.41
C SER A 434 -13.27 7.23 -21.13
N TYR A 435 -12.91 7.45 -19.86
CA TYR A 435 -11.78 8.30 -19.50
C TYR A 435 -10.44 7.69 -19.91
N LEU A 436 -10.24 6.39 -19.69
CA LEU A 436 -8.99 5.72 -20.02
C LEU A 436 -8.77 5.63 -21.54
N THR A 437 -9.83 5.60 -22.35
CA THR A 437 -9.74 5.60 -23.82
C THR A 437 -9.68 7.00 -24.42
N SER A 438 -10.09 8.05 -23.70
CA SER A 438 -10.09 9.41 -24.23
C SER A 438 -8.69 9.99 -24.38
N ASP A 439 -8.41 10.58 -25.54
CA ASP A 439 -7.22 11.40 -25.74
C ASP A 439 -7.52 12.83 -25.30
N LEU A 440 -6.89 13.26 -24.20
CA LEU A 440 -7.06 14.60 -23.64
C LEU A 440 -5.81 15.48 -23.87
N SER A 441 -4.87 15.05 -24.74
CA SER A 441 -3.63 15.79 -25.02
C SER A 441 -3.86 17.19 -25.61
N GLY A 442 -4.94 17.36 -26.38
CA GLY A 442 -5.36 18.69 -26.88
C GLY A 442 -5.74 19.68 -25.78
N SER A 443 -5.97 19.21 -24.55
CA SER A 443 -6.35 20.03 -23.39
C SER A 443 -5.25 20.06 -22.30
N GLY A 444 -4.03 19.62 -22.61
CA GLY A 444 -2.91 19.59 -21.66
C GLY A 444 -2.89 18.41 -20.71
N PHE A 445 -3.65 17.35 -21.00
CA PHE A 445 -3.77 16.12 -20.20
C PHE A 445 -3.25 14.89 -20.96
N ALA A 446 -3.26 13.72 -20.34
CA ALA A 446 -2.71 12.50 -20.91
C ALA A 446 -3.57 11.93 -22.06
N THR A 447 -2.89 11.30 -23.02
CA THR A 447 -3.50 10.56 -24.12
C THR A 447 -4.30 9.35 -23.62
N GLY A 448 -5.16 8.80 -24.48
CA GLY A 448 -5.95 7.61 -24.19
C GLY A 448 -5.20 6.31 -24.47
N PHE A 449 -5.73 5.20 -23.95
CA PHE A 449 -5.31 3.83 -24.23
C PHE A 449 -6.42 3.12 -24.99
N ALA A 450 -6.11 2.52 -26.15
CA ALA A 450 -7.09 1.82 -26.97
C ALA A 450 -7.82 0.69 -26.21
N ASP A 451 -7.12 0.02 -25.29
CA ASP A 451 -7.64 -1.04 -24.43
C ASP A 451 -8.04 -0.56 -23.03
N GLY A 452 -8.15 0.76 -22.81
CA GLY A 452 -8.43 1.36 -21.50
C GLY A 452 -9.78 0.98 -20.90
N ALA A 453 -10.76 0.62 -21.73
CA ALA A 453 -12.09 0.16 -21.29
C ALA A 453 -12.18 -1.36 -21.05
N ALA A 454 -11.10 -2.11 -21.27
CA ALA A 454 -11.10 -3.54 -21.09
C ALA A 454 -11.18 -3.92 -19.60
N MET A 455 -11.89 -5.01 -19.31
CA MET A 455 -11.89 -5.60 -17.97
C MET A 455 -10.63 -6.46 -17.76
N PRO A 456 -10.20 -6.64 -16.49
CA PRO A 456 -9.15 -7.59 -16.13
C PRO A 456 -9.51 -9.02 -16.56
N GLY A 457 -8.50 -9.82 -16.89
CA GLY A 457 -8.65 -11.22 -17.30
C GLY A 457 -8.11 -11.54 -18.71
N ARG A 458 -7.85 -10.53 -19.52
CA ARG A 458 -7.21 -10.70 -20.84
C ARG A 458 -5.69 -10.91 -20.69
N PRO A 459 -5.05 -11.75 -21.53
CA PRO A 459 -3.60 -11.89 -21.51
C PRO A 459 -2.93 -10.57 -21.92
N ILE A 460 -1.93 -10.14 -21.14
CA ILE A 460 -1.11 -8.97 -21.43
C ILE A 460 0.35 -9.41 -21.40
N ALA A 461 1.02 -9.32 -22.54
CA ALA A 461 2.45 -9.59 -22.64
C ALA A 461 3.25 -8.45 -22.01
N ASP A 462 4.18 -8.80 -21.12
CA ASP A 462 5.18 -7.89 -20.57
C ASP A 462 6.56 -8.57 -20.60
N PRO A 463 7.42 -8.19 -21.58
CA PRO A 463 8.78 -8.72 -21.70
C PRO A 463 9.80 -7.99 -20.81
N GLY A 464 9.34 -7.04 -20.00
CA GLY A 464 10.14 -6.14 -19.20
C GLY A 464 10.69 -4.93 -19.94
N PRO A 465 11.39 -4.04 -19.21
CA PRO A 465 11.87 -2.78 -19.76
C PRO A 465 13.00 -2.96 -20.78
N ALA A 466 13.06 -2.02 -21.71
CA ALA A 466 14.18 -1.86 -22.62
C ALA A 466 15.48 -1.64 -21.85
N ARG A 467 16.56 -2.29 -22.28
CA ARG A 467 17.82 -2.39 -21.51
C ARG A 467 19.04 -2.43 -22.41
N VAL A 468 20.19 -2.13 -21.83
CA VAL A 468 21.51 -2.28 -22.47
C VAL A 468 22.24 -3.49 -21.89
N VAL A 469 22.89 -4.29 -22.73
CA VAL A 469 23.64 -5.49 -22.36
C VAL A 469 24.96 -5.58 -23.11
N ARG A 470 25.88 -6.44 -22.67
CA ARG A 470 27.05 -6.83 -23.48
C ARG A 470 26.71 -8.02 -24.38
N GLN A 471 27.60 -8.31 -25.34
CA GLN A 471 27.51 -9.55 -26.11
C GLN A 471 27.52 -10.78 -25.19
N GLY A 472 26.92 -11.86 -25.67
CA GLY A 472 26.75 -13.12 -24.93
C GLY A 472 25.29 -13.40 -24.59
N ALA A 473 25.10 -14.34 -23.66
CA ALA A 473 23.77 -14.80 -23.24
C ALA A 473 23.14 -13.86 -22.21
N THR A 474 21.88 -13.51 -22.42
CA THR A 474 21.03 -12.73 -21.54
C THR A 474 19.70 -13.47 -21.34
N SER A 475 19.31 -13.70 -20.08
CA SER A 475 17.98 -14.22 -19.77
C SER A 475 16.92 -13.13 -19.91
N LEU A 476 15.85 -13.43 -20.64
CA LEU A 476 14.65 -12.61 -20.67
C LEU A 476 13.60 -13.23 -19.74
N SER A 477 12.55 -12.48 -19.42
CA SER A 477 11.45 -12.98 -18.61
C SER A 477 10.11 -12.43 -19.09
N ALA A 478 9.12 -13.31 -19.16
CA ALA A 478 7.71 -12.97 -19.33
C ALA A 478 6.98 -12.93 -17.97
N GLY A 479 7.70 -13.01 -16.84
CA GLY A 479 7.11 -13.16 -15.51
C GLY A 479 6.23 -12.01 -15.05
N MET A 480 6.31 -10.83 -15.70
CA MET A 480 5.41 -9.69 -15.45
C MET A 480 4.13 -9.73 -16.32
N SER A 481 4.03 -10.68 -17.26
CA SER A 481 2.84 -10.84 -18.10
C SER A 481 1.63 -11.23 -17.25
N LEU A 482 0.47 -10.66 -17.58
CA LEU A 482 -0.77 -10.85 -16.83
C LEU A 482 -1.67 -11.86 -17.53
N TYR A 483 -2.39 -12.65 -16.73
CA TYR A 483 -3.37 -13.65 -17.19
C TYR A 483 -2.86 -14.56 -18.32
N ALA A 484 -1.57 -14.91 -18.30
CA ALA A 484 -0.92 -15.68 -19.35
C ALA A 484 -0.55 -17.09 -18.86
N THR A 485 -0.68 -18.08 -19.74
CA THR A 485 -0.27 -19.48 -19.50
C THR A 485 0.64 -20.03 -20.60
N ALA A 486 0.80 -19.31 -21.72
CA ALA A 486 1.68 -19.66 -22.82
C ALA A 486 2.36 -18.41 -23.39
N PHE A 487 3.55 -18.58 -23.98
CA PHE A 487 4.40 -17.48 -24.45
C PHE A 487 4.98 -17.81 -25.83
N GLN A 488 5.15 -16.78 -26.65
CA GLN A 488 5.86 -16.87 -27.91
C GLN A 488 6.77 -15.65 -28.06
N TRP A 489 8.07 -15.91 -28.10
CA TRP A 489 9.11 -14.92 -28.33
C TRP A 489 9.57 -14.97 -29.78
N THR A 490 9.77 -13.80 -30.40
CA THR A 490 10.28 -13.68 -31.76
C THR A 490 11.34 -12.58 -31.84
N LEU A 491 12.40 -12.82 -32.60
CA LEU A 491 13.39 -11.80 -32.93
C LEU A 491 12.90 -11.05 -34.18
N GLN A 492 12.50 -9.79 -34.01
CA GLN A 492 11.91 -8.97 -35.06
C GLN A 492 12.94 -8.14 -35.83
N GLY A 493 14.05 -7.76 -35.19
CA GLY A 493 15.06 -6.94 -35.82
C GLY A 493 16.39 -6.91 -35.08
N GLY A 494 17.42 -6.44 -35.79
CA GLY A 494 18.80 -6.29 -35.34
C GLY A 494 19.81 -6.69 -36.44
N PRO A 495 21.12 -6.60 -36.15
CA PRO A 495 22.16 -7.11 -37.04
C PRO A 495 21.87 -8.54 -37.52
N VAL A 496 21.89 -8.76 -38.83
CA VAL A 496 21.56 -10.06 -39.45
C VAL A 496 22.53 -11.13 -38.97
N GLY A 497 21.98 -12.23 -38.43
CA GLY A 497 22.77 -13.31 -37.84
C GLY A 497 23.49 -12.95 -36.53
N GLY A 498 23.23 -11.76 -35.98
CA GLY A 498 23.89 -11.27 -34.78
C GLY A 498 23.26 -11.74 -33.46
N ALA A 499 22.09 -12.39 -33.48
CA ALA A 499 21.48 -12.95 -32.27
C ALA A 499 20.56 -14.15 -32.53
N VAL A 500 20.35 -14.96 -31.48
CA VAL A 500 19.42 -16.10 -31.46
C VAL A 500 18.60 -16.14 -30.15
N LEU A 501 17.41 -16.76 -30.22
CA LEU A 501 16.55 -17.03 -29.06
C LEU A 501 16.46 -18.53 -28.82
N ALA A 502 16.89 -18.99 -27.64
CA ALA A 502 16.63 -20.34 -27.15
C ALA A 502 15.43 -20.35 -26.20
N ASN A 503 14.67 -21.45 -26.18
CA ASN A 503 13.48 -21.64 -25.34
C ASN A 503 12.41 -20.54 -25.55
N ALA A 504 12.22 -20.13 -26.81
CA ALA A 504 11.34 -19.03 -27.22
C ALA A 504 9.84 -19.25 -26.93
N THR A 505 9.43 -20.41 -26.45
CA THR A 505 8.05 -20.70 -26.02
C THR A 505 7.87 -20.71 -24.50
N THR A 506 8.92 -20.37 -23.74
CA THR A 506 8.93 -20.42 -22.28
C THR A 506 8.80 -19.03 -21.65
N ALA A 507 8.51 -19.00 -20.35
CA ALA A 507 8.51 -17.77 -19.58
C ALA A 507 9.91 -17.13 -19.46
N ASN A 508 10.99 -17.89 -19.67
CA ASN A 508 12.37 -17.40 -19.48
C ASN A 508 13.27 -17.84 -20.65
N PRO A 509 13.14 -17.25 -21.85
CA PRO A 509 14.00 -17.58 -22.98
C PRO A 509 15.41 -16.99 -22.77
N THR A 510 16.37 -17.49 -23.53
CA THR A 510 17.73 -16.94 -23.55
C THR A 510 17.98 -16.25 -24.88
N PHE A 511 18.26 -14.95 -24.83
CA PHE A 511 18.74 -14.15 -25.95
C PHE A 511 20.26 -14.18 -25.97
N THR A 512 20.87 -14.62 -27.07
CA THR A 512 22.34 -14.64 -27.21
C THR A 512 22.73 -13.78 -28.39
N ALA A 513 23.49 -12.70 -28.15
CA ALA A 513 23.99 -11.81 -29.19
C ALA A 513 25.50 -11.90 -29.35
N THR A 514 25.99 -11.81 -30.59
CA THR A 514 27.41 -11.88 -30.96
C THR A 514 27.90 -10.65 -31.69
N GLN A 515 27.02 -9.65 -31.89
CA GLN A 515 27.34 -8.38 -32.54
C GLN A 515 26.72 -7.24 -31.74
N ASP A 516 27.40 -6.11 -31.73
CA ASP A 516 26.85 -4.88 -31.16
C ASP A 516 25.76 -4.31 -32.07
N GLY A 517 24.74 -3.73 -31.47
CA GLY A 517 23.61 -3.16 -32.18
C GLY A 517 22.31 -3.20 -31.39
N THR A 518 21.27 -2.60 -31.96
CA THR A 518 19.94 -2.57 -31.38
C THR A 518 19.10 -3.72 -31.91
N TYR A 519 18.64 -4.58 -31.01
CA TYR A 519 17.76 -5.71 -31.30
C TYR A 519 16.35 -5.43 -30.79
N VAL A 520 15.36 -5.89 -31.54
CA VAL A 520 13.95 -5.85 -31.13
C VAL A 520 13.46 -7.29 -31.00
N VAL A 521 13.11 -7.65 -29.76
CA VAL A 521 12.47 -8.92 -29.43
C VAL A 521 11.00 -8.64 -29.15
N GLN A 522 10.11 -9.52 -29.59
CA GLN A 522 8.68 -9.39 -29.37
C GLN A 522 8.17 -10.58 -28.56
N LEU A 523 7.23 -10.31 -27.66
CA LEU A 523 6.50 -11.30 -26.88
C LEU A 523 5.01 -11.23 -27.21
N VAL A 524 4.42 -12.40 -27.48
CA VAL A 524 2.97 -12.61 -27.45
C VAL A 524 2.67 -13.58 -26.32
N ALA A 525 1.70 -13.24 -25.48
CA ALA A 525 1.23 -14.07 -24.38
C ALA A 525 -0.18 -14.56 -24.67
N SER A 526 -0.47 -15.82 -24.33
CA SER A 526 -1.79 -16.42 -24.51
C SER A 526 -2.25 -17.09 -23.22
N ASN A 527 -3.56 -17.26 -23.07
CA ASN A 527 -4.16 -17.83 -21.88
C ASN A 527 -4.90 -19.15 -22.17
N ALA A 528 -5.41 -19.80 -21.12
CA ALA A 528 -6.12 -21.07 -21.23
C ALA A 528 -7.45 -20.99 -22.00
N SER A 529 -8.01 -19.79 -22.20
CA SER A 529 -9.21 -19.59 -23.03
C SER A 529 -8.89 -19.43 -24.52
N GLY A 530 -7.62 -19.53 -24.93
CA GLY A 530 -7.18 -19.35 -26.31
C GLY A 530 -7.07 -17.89 -26.75
N ALA A 531 -7.27 -16.92 -25.86
CA ALA A 531 -7.04 -15.51 -26.17
C ALA A 531 -5.53 -15.23 -26.25
N SER A 532 -5.14 -14.29 -27.11
CA SER A 532 -3.75 -13.83 -27.25
C SER A 532 -3.66 -12.32 -27.04
N SER A 533 -2.55 -11.87 -26.45
CA SER A 533 -2.28 -10.46 -26.23
C SER A 533 -1.95 -9.75 -27.55
N ALA A 534 -2.05 -8.42 -27.55
CA ALA A 534 -1.28 -7.65 -28.51
C ALA A 534 0.23 -7.95 -28.34
N PRO A 535 1.03 -7.93 -29.41
CA PRO A 535 2.47 -8.15 -29.28
C PRO A 535 3.15 -7.01 -28.51
N ALA A 536 3.95 -7.36 -27.51
CA ALA A 536 4.76 -6.41 -26.74
C ALA A 536 6.22 -6.44 -27.22
N SER A 537 6.83 -5.27 -27.41
CA SER A 537 8.20 -5.16 -27.92
C SER A 537 9.20 -4.86 -26.80
N LEU A 538 10.34 -5.53 -26.83
CA LEU A 538 11.50 -5.31 -25.97
C LEU A 538 12.68 -4.87 -26.84
N THR A 539 13.17 -3.66 -26.58
CA THR A 539 14.42 -3.17 -27.21
C THR A 539 15.61 -3.55 -26.33
N ILE A 540 16.59 -4.23 -26.94
CA ILE A 540 17.85 -4.62 -26.31
C ILE A 540 18.98 -3.97 -27.09
N VAL A 541 19.73 -3.08 -26.45
CA VAL A 541 20.95 -2.51 -27.03
C VAL A 541 22.13 -3.35 -26.58
N VAL A 542 22.80 -4.01 -27.52
CA VAL A 542 24.01 -4.77 -27.28
C VAL A 542 25.21 -3.87 -27.56
N ASP A 543 26.00 -3.63 -26.53
CA ASP A 543 27.21 -2.79 -26.58
C ASP A 543 28.31 -3.45 -25.75
N ASN A 544 29.30 -4.05 -26.42
CA ASN A 544 30.42 -4.68 -25.74
C ASN A 544 31.40 -3.66 -25.14
N GLY A 545 31.26 -2.37 -25.48
CA GLY A 545 32.01 -1.24 -24.93
C GLY A 545 31.47 -0.69 -23.61
N LEU A 546 30.35 -1.23 -23.08
CA LEU A 546 29.80 -0.79 -21.79
C LEU A 546 30.87 -0.76 -20.69
N PRO A 547 30.91 0.28 -19.83
CA PRO A 547 31.92 0.40 -18.78
C PRO A 547 31.76 -0.63 -17.65
N TYR A 548 30.63 -1.34 -17.61
CA TYR A 548 30.31 -2.39 -16.64
C TYR A 548 29.77 -3.65 -17.33
N ALA A 549 29.89 -4.79 -16.67
CA ALA A 549 29.19 -6.01 -17.08
C ALA A 549 27.85 -6.09 -16.32
N PRO A 550 26.69 -6.06 -16.99
CA PRO A 550 25.39 -6.05 -16.32
C PRO A 550 25.22 -7.15 -15.26
N SER A 551 25.63 -8.38 -15.56
CA SER A 551 25.56 -9.53 -14.64
C SER A 551 26.49 -9.44 -13.42
N ALA A 552 27.51 -8.57 -13.48
CA ALA A 552 28.47 -8.36 -12.41
C ALA A 552 28.07 -7.21 -11.46
N LEU A 553 27.02 -6.44 -11.77
CA LEU A 553 26.59 -5.32 -10.94
C LEU A 553 26.17 -5.78 -9.55
N ARG A 554 26.60 -5.04 -8.53
CA ARG A 554 26.33 -5.23 -7.10
C ARG A 554 25.81 -3.96 -6.45
N PHE A 555 25.45 -4.07 -5.18
CA PHE A 555 24.99 -2.92 -4.40
C PHE A 555 26.02 -1.78 -4.37
N ALA A 556 27.32 -2.10 -4.31
CA ALA A 556 28.38 -1.09 -4.31
C ALA A 556 28.34 -0.18 -5.55
N ASP A 557 28.03 -0.72 -6.74
CA ASP A 557 27.92 0.06 -7.98
C ASP A 557 26.74 1.03 -7.93
N VAL A 558 25.59 0.56 -7.42
CA VAL A 558 24.39 1.37 -7.26
C VAL A 558 24.57 2.44 -6.18
N LYS A 559 25.20 2.06 -5.06
CA LYS A 559 25.57 2.98 -4.00
C LYS A 559 26.46 4.10 -4.54
N ALA A 560 27.47 3.76 -5.35
CA ALA A 560 28.32 4.74 -6.00
C ALA A 560 27.50 5.71 -6.86
N VAL A 561 26.58 5.23 -7.71
CA VAL A 561 25.68 6.11 -8.48
C VAL A 561 24.86 7.01 -7.56
N LEU A 562 24.30 6.50 -6.47
CA LEU A 562 23.49 7.31 -5.55
C LEU A 562 24.31 8.38 -4.80
N GLN A 563 25.57 8.09 -4.50
CA GLN A 563 26.49 8.96 -3.76
C GLN A 563 27.39 9.83 -4.64
N ASP A 564 27.45 9.55 -5.95
CA ASP A 564 28.37 10.22 -6.89
C ASP A 564 28.14 11.73 -6.97
N ALA A 565 29.26 12.46 -7.06
CA ALA A 565 29.39 13.91 -7.09
C ALA A 565 29.89 14.46 -8.42
N ALA A 566 29.44 13.89 -9.55
CA ALA A 566 29.85 14.36 -10.86
C ALA A 566 29.63 15.90 -10.99
N PRO A 567 30.61 16.67 -11.50
CA PRO A 567 30.52 18.12 -11.58
C PRO A 567 29.29 18.58 -12.38
N GLY A 568 28.45 19.43 -11.78
CA GLY A 568 27.22 19.94 -12.42
C GLY A 568 26.00 19.00 -12.33
N SER A 569 26.15 17.81 -11.75
CA SER A 569 25.02 16.94 -11.41
C SER A 569 24.45 17.34 -10.04
N GLY A 570 23.13 17.56 -9.94
CA GLY A 570 22.49 17.66 -8.64
C GLY A 570 22.69 16.34 -7.88
N LEU A 571 23.36 16.41 -6.72
CA LEU A 571 23.64 15.27 -5.87
C LEU A 571 22.34 14.66 -5.33
N CYS A 572 22.10 13.35 -5.44
CA CYS A 572 21.01 12.78 -4.63
C CYS A 572 21.30 13.01 -3.14
N THR A 573 22.57 12.96 -2.73
CA THR A 573 22.98 13.23 -1.35
C THR A 573 22.67 14.65 -0.93
N SER A 574 22.60 15.67 -1.81
CA SER A 574 22.27 17.04 -1.39
C SER A 574 20.88 17.17 -0.78
N CYS A 575 19.96 16.24 -1.05
CA CYS A 575 18.67 16.17 -0.37
C CYS A 575 18.58 14.91 0.52
N HIS A 576 19.18 13.79 0.11
CA HIS A 576 19.14 12.51 0.82
C HIS A 576 20.30 12.38 1.83
N GLN A 577 20.36 13.32 2.78
CA GLN A 577 21.35 13.37 3.87
C GLN A 577 20.67 13.71 5.20
N PRO A 578 21.34 13.51 6.35
CA PRO A 578 20.86 14.00 7.63
C PRO A 578 20.43 15.46 7.57
N GLY A 579 19.17 15.74 7.93
CA GLY A 579 18.60 17.09 7.92
C GLY A 579 18.09 17.60 6.56
N GLY A 580 18.26 16.83 5.48
CA GLY A 580 17.77 17.23 4.15
C GLY A 580 18.57 18.38 3.53
N ASP A 581 17.96 19.13 2.62
CA ASP A 581 18.55 20.34 1.98
C ASP A 581 18.06 21.66 2.61
N GLY A 582 17.37 21.58 3.75
CA GLY A 582 16.69 22.72 4.38
C GLY A 582 15.26 22.99 3.88
N ALA A 583 14.85 22.38 2.76
CA ALA A 583 13.49 22.44 2.22
C ALA A 583 12.81 21.06 2.14
N VAL A 584 13.56 19.98 1.99
CA VAL A 584 13.04 18.62 1.79
C VAL A 584 13.87 17.65 2.62
N ILE A 585 13.20 16.86 3.47
CA ILE A 585 13.78 15.68 4.13
C ILE A 585 13.17 14.44 3.47
N PRO A 586 13.94 13.68 2.70
CA PRO A 586 13.48 12.42 2.11
C PRO A 586 13.34 11.30 3.15
N PRO A 587 12.55 10.25 2.83
CA PRO A 587 12.31 9.13 3.76
C PRO A 587 13.50 8.16 3.90
N ILE A 588 14.56 8.34 3.13
CA ILE A 588 15.79 7.53 3.16
C ILE A 588 16.97 8.44 2.87
N TRP A 589 18.07 8.28 3.61
CA TRP A 589 19.33 8.98 3.33
C TRP A 589 20.26 8.07 2.54
N TYR A 590 21.09 8.65 1.66
CA TYR A 590 22.08 7.92 0.86
C TYR A 590 23.51 8.16 1.34
N THR A 591 23.74 9.13 2.22
CA THR A 591 25.05 9.33 2.87
C THR A 591 25.38 8.17 3.80
N ASP A 592 26.68 7.99 4.06
CA ASP A 592 27.14 7.05 5.08
C ASP A 592 26.97 7.69 6.47
N TYR A 593 26.28 6.97 7.36
CA TYR A 593 26.10 7.33 8.77
C TYR A 593 25.84 6.05 9.57
N ASP A 594 25.88 6.15 10.90
CA ASP A 594 25.64 5.00 11.76
C ASP A 594 24.16 4.63 11.87
N ARG A 595 23.64 4.01 10.81
CA ARG A 595 22.25 3.54 10.68
C ARG A 595 21.84 2.55 11.75
N SER A 596 22.77 1.67 12.11
CA SER A 596 22.56 0.57 13.05
C SER A 596 22.84 0.96 14.51
N GLY A 597 23.49 2.10 14.75
CA GLY A 597 23.95 2.51 16.08
C GLY A 597 25.11 1.66 16.62
N THR A 598 25.77 0.88 15.76
CA THR A 598 26.86 -0.04 16.15
C THR A 598 28.25 0.51 15.86
N GLY A 599 28.35 1.59 15.07
CA GLY A 599 29.60 2.09 14.52
C GLY A 599 30.27 1.18 13.47
N ASN A 600 29.68 0.02 13.13
CA ASN A 600 30.26 -0.94 12.19
C ASN A 600 29.87 -0.59 10.74
N GLY A 601 30.87 -0.26 9.91
CA GLY A 601 30.66 0.12 8.51
C GLY A 601 29.98 -0.97 7.66
N ALA A 602 30.35 -2.25 7.81
CA ALA A 602 29.76 -3.34 7.05
C ALA A 602 28.30 -3.59 7.46
N THR A 603 28.00 -3.50 8.76
CA THR A 603 26.61 -3.55 9.26
C THR A 603 25.79 -2.39 8.71
N ASN A 604 26.33 -1.17 8.72
CA ASN A 604 25.64 0.00 8.18
C ASN A 604 25.40 -0.10 6.67
N ASP A 605 26.34 -0.69 5.93
CA ASP A 605 26.19 -0.92 4.49
C ASP A 605 25.11 -1.96 4.17
N ALA A 606 25.06 -3.06 4.92
CA ALA A 606 23.98 -4.05 4.81
C ALA A 606 22.59 -3.45 5.15
N TRP A 607 22.52 -2.57 6.15
CA TRP A 607 21.31 -1.83 6.47
C TRP A 607 20.87 -0.90 5.33
N PHE A 608 21.81 -0.15 4.76
CA PHE A 608 21.50 0.70 3.61
C PHE A 608 21.00 -0.12 2.42
N TYR A 609 21.63 -1.25 2.11
CA TYR A 609 21.17 -2.16 1.08
C TYR A 609 19.72 -2.60 1.29
N THR A 610 19.36 -3.05 2.50
CA THR A 610 18.00 -3.53 2.80
C THR A 610 16.97 -2.42 2.66
N GLU A 611 17.24 -1.21 3.20
CA GLU A 611 16.35 -0.06 3.06
C GLU A 611 16.17 0.34 1.59
N LEU A 612 17.24 0.31 0.80
CA LEU A 612 17.22 0.65 -0.62
C LEU A 612 16.46 -0.42 -1.43
N ARG A 613 16.65 -1.70 -1.14
CA ARG A 613 15.96 -2.81 -1.81
C ARG A 613 14.45 -2.71 -1.64
N GLY A 614 13.97 -2.18 -0.50
CA GLY A 614 12.55 -1.86 -0.30
C GLY A 614 11.98 -0.78 -1.21
N ARG A 615 12.82 -0.10 -2.00
CA ARG A 615 12.43 0.88 -3.03
C ARG A 615 12.33 0.26 -4.43
N ILE A 616 12.45 -1.07 -4.52
CA ILE A 616 12.29 -1.84 -5.76
C ILE A 616 10.94 -2.54 -5.76
N ASN A 617 10.25 -2.48 -6.90
CA ASN A 617 9.06 -3.26 -7.16
C ASN A 617 9.38 -4.39 -8.14
N PHE A 618 9.64 -5.59 -7.63
CA PHE A 618 9.98 -6.75 -8.46
C PHE A 618 8.79 -7.29 -9.29
N THR A 619 7.57 -6.84 -9.01
CA THR A 619 6.38 -7.21 -9.79
C THR A 619 6.05 -6.20 -10.90
N ASP A 620 6.78 -5.08 -10.93
CA ASP A 620 6.65 -4.00 -11.92
C ASP A 620 7.91 -3.12 -11.82
N ILE A 621 8.97 -3.54 -12.51
CA ILE A 621 10.32 -3.00 -12.30
C ILE A 621 10.38 -1.50 -12.55
N VAL A 622 9.77 -1.02 -13.64
CA VAL A 622 9.73 0.42 -13.99
C VAL A 622 8.89 1.24 -13.01
N ALA A 623 8.04 0.60 -12.21
CA ALA A 623 7.32 1.27 -11.14
C ALA A 623 8.15 1.51 -9.86
N SER A 624 9.38 0.99 -9.80
CA SER A 624 10.27 1.16 -8.65
C SER A 624 10.54 2.65 -8.38
N PRO A 625 10.27 3.17 -7.17
CA PRO A 625 10.64 4.53 -6.80
C PRO A 625 12.10 4.88 -7.06
N LEU A 626 12.99 3.89 -6.96
CA LEU A 626 14.43 4.04 -7.22
C LEU A 626 14.76 4.41 -8.68
N LEU A 627 13.91 3.98 -9.63
CA LEU A 627 14.05 4.36 -11.05
C LEU A 627 13.23 5.61 -11.35
N ARG A 628 11.97 5.66 -10.91
CA ARG A 628 11.04 6.72 -11.28
C ARG A 628 11.43 8.10 -10.78
N LYS A 629 11.78 8.21 -9.48
CA LYS A 629 11.98 9.53 -8.86
C LYS A 629 13.14 10.28 -9.51
N PRO A 630 14.33 9.68 -9.69
CA PRO A 630 15.41 10.36 -10.40
C PRO A 630 15.09 10.67 -11.87
N SER A 631 14.12 9.97 -12.49
CA SER A 631 13.66 10.20 -13.87
C SER A 631 12.54 11.24 -13.98
N ASN A 632 12.46 12.23 -13.07
CA ASN A 632 11.43 13.28 -13.08
C ASN A 632 9.98 12.80 -12.80
N ASN A 633 9.78 11.55 -12.43
CA ASN A 633 8.45 11.03 -12.14
C ASN A 633 8.17 11.11 -10.63
N HIS A 634 7.40 12.13 -10.21
CA HIS A 634 7.01 12.38 -8.82
C HIS A 634 8.19 12.68 -7.86
N HIS A 635 9.10 13.54 -8.32
CA HIS A 635 10.26 14.03 -7.57
C HIS A 635 10.38 15.56 -7.64
N ASN A 636 9.28 16.28 -7.42
CA ASN A 636 9.21 17.74 -7.48
C ASN A 636 9.71 18.34 -8.80
N GLY A 637 9.48 17.64 -9.93
CA GLY A 637 9.98 18.08 -11.23
C GLY A 637 11.49 17.84 -11.47
N GLY A 638 12.18 17.20 -10.53
CA GLY A 638 13.62 16.96 -10.59
C GLY A 638 13.98 15.80 -11.50
N LEU A 639 14.76 16.07 -12.55
CA LEU A 639 15.44 15.07 -13.37
C LEU A 639 16.92 14.97 -12.95
N ARG A 640 17.35 13.81 -12.49
CA ARG A 640 18.77 13.53 -12.24
C ARG A 640 19.48 13.25 -13.57
N GLN A 641 20.65 13.85 -13.76
CA GLN A 641 21.52 13.53 -14.89
C GLN A 641 21.86 12.03 -14.90
N GLY A 642 21.77 11.40 -16.07
CA GLY A 642 21.96 9.95 -16.19
C GLY A 642 20.70 9.13 -15.91
N PHE A 643 19.57 9.76 -15.58
CA PHE A 643 18.29 9.09 -15.32
C PHE A 643 17.15 9.47 -16.27
N ASP A 644 17.43 10.07 -17.43
CA ASP A 644 16.37 10.40 -18.39
C ASP A 644 15.85 9.14 -19.10
N ASP A 645 14.73 8.60 -18.60
CA ASP A 645 14.11 7.37 -19.09
C ASP A 645 13.35 7.54 -20.42
N ARG A 646 13.27 8.78 -20.94
CA ARG A 646 12.76 9.09 -22.28
C ARG A 646 13.79 8.82 -23.37
N LEU A 647 15.07 8.70 -23.01
CA LEU A 647 16.15 8.39 -23.95
C LEU A 647 16.24 6.88 -24.22
N ALA A 648 16.80 6.54 -25.38
CA ALA A 648 17.07 5.15 -25.74
C ALA A 648 18.06 4.49 -24.75
N PRO A 649 17.94 3.18 -24.47
CA PRO A 649 18.91 2.46 -23.66
C PRO A 649 20.33 2.63 -24.19
N GLY A 650 21.32 2.79 -23.30
CA GLY A 650 22.71 3.04 -23.65
C GLY A 650 23.06 4.50 -23.94
N ALA A 651 22.08 5.41 -24.02
CA ALA A 651 22.35 6.84 -24.15
C ALA A 651 23.05 7.39 -22.89
N ALA A 652 24.02 8.31 -23.08
CA ALA A 652 24.79 8.89 -21.97
C ALA A 652 23.90 9.53 -20.88
N GLY A 653 22.80 10.19 -21.27
CA GLY A 653 21.82 10.80 -20.37
C GLY A 653 20.95 9.82 -19.56
N ARG A 654 21.06 8.51 -19.82
CA ARG A 654 20.34 7.40 -19.17
C ARG A 654 21.29 6.37 -18.50
N SER A 655 22.60 6.62 -18.52
CA SER A 655 23.62 5.68 -18.04
C SER A 655 23.42 5.19 -16.59
N GLY A 656 23.06 6.08 -15.67
CA GLY A 656 22.75 5.75 -14.27
C GLY A 656 21.48 4.91 -14.12
N TYR A 657 20.43 5.26 -14.87
CA TYR A 657 19.20 4.47 -14.93
C TYR A 657 19.45 3.06 -15.46
N ASP A 658 20.22 2.92 -16.54
CA ASP A 658 20.51 1.61 -17.14
C ASP A 658 21.35 0.72 -16.22
N LEU A 659 22.29 1.30 -15.46
CA LEU A 659 23.03 0.57 -14.44
C LEU A 659 22.09 0.06 -13.34
N VAL A 660 21.28 0.94 -12.75
CA VAL A 660 20.34 0.56 -11.68
C VAL A 660 19.30 -0.45 -12.20
N LEU A 661 18.79 -0.25 -13.42
CA LEU A 661 17.83 -1.16 -14.04
C LEU A 661 18.44 -2.56 -14.23
N ASN A 662 19.65 -2.67 -14.76
CA ASN A 662 20.33 -3.95 -14.94
C ASN A 662 20.61 -4.64 -13.59
N TRP A 663 20.99 -3.88 -12.56
CA TRP A 663 21.13 -4.43 -11.20
C TRP A 663 19.80 -5.01 -10.69
N ILE A 664 18.69 -4.30 -10.87
CA ILE A 664 17.34 -4.79 -10.49
C ILE A 664 16.97 -6.04 -11.27
N LEU A 665 17.19 -6.05 -12.60
CA LEU A 665 16.90 -7.20 -13.47
C LEU A 665 17.68 -8.46 -13.08
N ASN A 666 18.86 -8.31 -12.47
CA ASN A 666 19.66 -9.40 -11.92
C ASN A 666 19.28 -9.78 -10.47
N GLY A 667 18.13 -9.32 -9.98
CA GLY A 667 17.64 -9.62 -8.63
C GLY A 667 18.22 -8.71 -7.54
N ALA A 668 18.85 -7.59 -7.91
CA ALA A 668 19.47 -6.62 -7.02
C ALA A 668 20.45 -7.25 -5.99
N PRO A 669 21.48 -7.98 -6.43
CA PRO A 669 22.41 -8.68 -5.54
C PRO A 669 23.17 -7.71 -4.62
N TYR A 670 23.45 -8.14 -3.39
CA TYR A 670 24.27 -7.39 -2.43
C TYR A 670 25.77 -7.47 -2.79
N GLN A 671 26.32 -8.70 -2.81
CA GLN A 671 27.72 -9.02 -3.14
C GLN A 671 27.86 -9.83 -4.43
#